data_AF-A0A7S4V0H9-F1
#
_entry.id   AF-A0A7S4V0H9-F1
#
_cell.length_a   1.000
_cell.length_b   1.000
_cell.length_c   1.000
_cell.angle_alpha   90.00
_cell.angle_beta   90.00
_cell.angle_gamma   90.00
#
_symmetry.space_group_name_H-M   'P 1'
#
loop_
_entity.id
_entity.type
_entity.pdbx_description
1 polymer ?
#
loop_
_entity_poly.entity_id
_entity_poly.type
_entity_poly.pdbx_seq_one_letter_code
_entity_poly.pdbx_strand_id
1 'polypeptide(L)'
;GSRCSRPAADALECGLARGRSSSGEGTMGCGAITARSAGSPQGESRYNSPNGDLLTKQGLSRHSSNSSAVAPPQLETWKSMMSVEAKTVELESLSEDLRTCVPARHPQAKLFRKTLQDCLDLLAGGFGGLILAIVDTALVPELQLSLLDNGLLMNLCMEVCPSIEEDMETFEAVLRQFCAHNCSDRWSQHELEALAVNLEGKTADVASLLGPLEGNPKDGAFILSHSGQIAAAGALLRYSSTKYQLLRADGASCGTRHAAALALAEWIGTTACSGAVFVRSDGGGVHAMLPQRGGGPPCVVHFEGLKHPTQEDMLRMFRDRIMERGKLMQKVRQATKSVSGIESTKTSECQDITHTSSKGFELDGMKWVYKITAEDMNLVPTGEFVSSWGALQPMRLGDFLAMPAPEDRAKEICIMDPSALSAYAAMGSEDSGTSNHRTQTEMLEIFKERIKRDGRLMVKVEPCMSRPGKMGERVVTWVNPRVISDVVIQDDTSMVVRAPTMDRELYVLSQEKFLANWIPEPQELDLSNPVNRLLAEKGFKHYRPKPNKKWTYAVKMEDMERIPTGCFRSSWGTMQPVQAGDFLAMPESANEIYLMPKEVLTCYREAGSMPTSTPRPSTPQHRPQEEMVRIFTDRIRARGRIAVKAKPGMLRPGRRGERVVTYVDGRVISDTVITNDTSMVVRAPTLDHEEYVLSRQKFEANWEPQGEPLDENEPELKRLSDRGFRLHRPKPVQKRVYRVDDADLQLVPTGWFYAAWGALQPLSQGDYLAMPVDREPEVYLMPAEVLSCYTVG
;
A
#
# COMPACT_ATOMS: atom_id res chain seq x y z
N GLY A 1 -77.37 23.93 -4.68
CA GLY A 1 -76.85 23.62 -6.03
C GLY A 1 -75.35 23.45 -5.93
N SER A 2 -74.85 22.28 -6.36
CA SER A 2 -73.46 21.86 -6.62
C SER A 2 -72.37 22.09 -5.55
N ARG A 3 -71.54 21.12 -5.13
CA ARG A 3 -71.41 19.68 -5.38
C ARG A 3 -70.40 19.09 -4.36
N CYS A 4 -70.71 17.88 -3.90
CA CYS A 4 -69.87 16.73 -3.48
C CYS A 4 -68.70 16.94 -2.49
N SER A 5 -68.70 16.47 -1.24
CA SER A 5 -68.96 15.12 -0.66
C SER A 5 -67.83 14.10 -0.90
N ARG A 6 -67.09 13.77 0.18
CA ARG A 6 -66.24 12.58 0.35
C ARG A 6 -67.06 11.29 0.33
N PRO A 7 -66.40 10.13 0.14
CA PRO A 7 -66.53 9.10 1.18
C PRO A 7 -65.24 8.31 1.48
N ALA A 8 -65.25 7.69 2.66
CA ALA A 8 -64.35 6.66 3.14
C ALA A 8 -64.82 5.25 2.70
N ALA A 9 -63.93 4.26 2.67
CA ALA A 9 -64.24 2.84 2.91
C ALA A 9 -62.98 2.00 3.14
N ASP A 10 -63.06 1.16 4.18
CA ASP A 10 -62.18 0.07 4.61
C ASP A 10 -62.30 -1.21 3.74
N ALA A 11 -61.30 -2.11 3.82
CA ALA A 11 -61.40 -3.60 3.83
C ALA A 11 -60.00 -4.25 3.64
N LEU A 12 -59.50 -5.05 4.61
CA LEU A 12 -59.47 -6.55 4.65
C LEU A 12 -58.58 -7.19 3.55
N GLU A 13 -57.61 -8.08 3.81
CA GLU A 13 -57.70 -9.39 4.48
C GLU A 13 -56.29 -9.94 4.83
N CYS A 14 -56.15 -10.62 5.97
CA CYS A 14 -54.96 -11.39 6.34
C CYS A 14 -55.43 -12.80 6.77
N GLY A 15 -55.00 -13.83 6.04
CA GLY A 15 -55.36 -15.23 6.26
C GLY A 15 -54.33 -15.98 7.11
N LEU A 16 -54.81 -16.55 8.22
CA LEU A 16 -54.14 -17.49 9.11
C LEU A 16 -54.24 -18.94 8.60
N ALA A 17 -53.23 -19.77 8.90
CA ALA A 17 -53.39 -21.21 9.08
C ALA A 17 -52.63 -21.69 10.34
N ARG A 18 -53.26 -22.60 11.07
CA ARG A 18 -53.06 -22.97 12.48
C ARG A 18 -52.11 -24.17 12.67
N GLY A 19 -51.64 -24.33 13.92
CA GLY A 19 -51.37 -25.65 14.52
C GLY A 19 -50.62 -25.57 15.87
N ARG A 20 -51.32 -25.36 17.00
CA ARG A 20 -51.52 -26.31 18.15
C ARG A 20 -50.23 -26.98 18.68
N SER A 21 -49.70 -26.66 19.87
CA SER A 21 -50.18 -26.81 21.28
C SER A 21 -49.84 -28.16 21.94
N SER A 22 -49.04 -28.13 23.01
CA SER A 22 -49.12 -28.93 24.27
C SER A 22 -47.83 -28.62 25.07
N SER A 23 -47.85 -27.88 26.18
CA SER A 23 -48.41 -28.11 27.54
C SER A 23 -47.42 -28.81 28.50
N GLY A 24 -47.23 -28.19 29.68
CA GLY A 24 -46.54 -28.76 30.86
C GLY A 24 -45.51 -27.78 31.43
N GLU A 25 -45.88 -26.74 32.19
CA GLU A 25 -46.06 -26.75 33.66
C GLU A 25 -44.91 -27.40 34.45
N GLY A 26 -44.29 -26.65 35.36
CA GLY A 26 -43.30 -27.18 36.30
C GLY A 26 -42.44 -26.15 37.04
N THR A 27 -43.06 -25.49 38.02
CA THR A 27 -42.55 -24.61 39.08
C THR A 27 -41.19 -24.91 39.75
N MET A 28 -40.51 -23.80 40.12
CA MET A 28 -39.74 -23.47 41.34
C MET A 28 -38.59 -24.37 41.85
N GLY A 29 -37.48 -23.70 42.17
CA GLY A 29 -36.53 -24.17 43.18
C GLY A 29 -35.22 -23.37 43.26
N CYS A 30 -35.19 -22.32 44.09
CA CYS A 30 -33.96 -21.71 44.57
C CYS A 30 -33.16 -22.70 45.43
N GLY A 31 -31.83 -22.69 45.31
CA GLY A 31 -30.94 -23.40 46.22
C GLY A 31 -29.48 -23.13 45.93
N ALA A 32 -28.87 -22.22 46.69
CA ALA A 32 -27.44 -22.01 46.76
C ALA A 32 -26.73 -23.19 47.46
N ILE A 33 -25.39 -23.27 47.27
CA ILE A 33 -24.35 -23.50 48.30
C ILE A 33 -23.19 -24.42 47.82
N THR A 34 -21.99 -23.88 48.02
CA THR A 34 -20.65 -24.49 48.24
C THR A 34 -19.79 -25.07 47.12
N ALA A 35 -18.57 -24.49 47.10
CA ALA A 35 -17.32 -25.05 46.63
C ALA A 35 -16.86 -26.27 47.47
N ARG A 36 -16.20 -27.23 46.82
CA ARG A 36 -14.98 -27.91 47.32
C ARG A 36 -14.29 -28.73 46.23
N SER A 37 -13.01 -28.38 46.03
CA SER A 37 -11.82 -29.22 45.83
C SER A 37 -11.87 -30.55 45.04
N ALA A 38 -10.89 -30.61 44.11
CA ALA A 38 -9.99 -31.73 43.83
C ALA A 38 -10.55 -32.97 43.11
N GLY A 39 -9.93 -33.27 41.95
CA GLY A 39 -10.02 -34.58 41.31
C GLY A 39 -9.74 -34.51 39.82
N SER A 40 -8.47 -34.61 39.43
CA SER A 40 -8.13 -35.16 38.11
C SER A 40 -8.65 -36.59 38.04
N PRO A 41 -9.18 -37.02 36.89
CA PRO A 41 -8.48 -38.13 36.26
C PRO A 41 -8.38 -37.99 34.73
N GLN A 42 -7.34 -38.64 34.23
CA GLN A 42 -7.11 -39.01 32.86
C GLN A 42 -8.36 -39.67 32.26
N GLY A 43 -8.69 -39.28 31.03
CA GLY A 43 -9.73 -39.90 30.23
C GLY A 43 -9.34 -39.82 28.76
N GLU A 44 -8.66 -40.86 28.29
CA GLU A 44 -8.47 -41.14 26.87
C GLU A 44 -9.84 -41.20 26.18
N SER A 45 -10.01 -40.42 25.11
CA SER A 45 -11.14 -40.58 24.19
C SER A 45 -10.60 -40.73 22.78
N ARG A 46 -10.55 -41.99 22.34
CA ARG A 46 -10.39 -42.42 20.96
C ARG A 46 -11.53 -41.84 20.11
N TYR A 47 -11.20 -41.05 19.11
CA TYR A 47 -12.04 -40.90 17.92
C TYR A 47 -11.36 -41.64 16.77
N ASN A 48 -11.95 -42.77 16.40
CA ASN A 48 -11.69 -43.46 15.15
C ASN A 48 -12.40 -42.68 14.03
N SER A 49 -11.64 -42.25 13.02
CA SER A 49 -12.16 -41.95 11.70
C SER A 49 -11.38 -42.80 10.68
N PRO A 50 -12.03 -43.61 9.84
CA PRO A 50 -11.35 -44.52 8.91
C PRO A 50 -11.17 -43.92 7.51
N ASN A 51 -10.09 -44.38 6.86
CA ASN A 51 -9.75 -44.31 5.42
C ASN A 51 -9.16 -42.98 4.91
N GLY A 52 -7.99 -42.92 4.27
CA GLY A 52 -7.11 -44.02 3.82
C GLY A 52 -5.69 -43.54 3.52
N ASP A 53 -4.74 -44.33 4.02
CA ASP A 53 -3.33 -44.34 3.66
C ASP A 53 -3.11 -44.87 2.25
N LEU A 54 -2.13 -44.31 1.54
CA LEU A 54 -1.21 -45.07 0.69
C LEU A 54 -0.01 -44.19 0.31
N LEU A 55 0.96 -44.07 1.23
CA LEU A 55 2.39 -43.99 0.89
C LEU A 55 3.20 -44.51 2.09
N THR A 56 3.74 -45.71 1.87
CA THR A 56 4.53 -46.55 2.76
C THR A 56 5.77 -45.84 3.34
N LYS A 57 5.84 -45.80 4.68
CA LYS A 57 7.08 -45.65 5.45
C LYS A 57 7.85 -46.97 5.41
N GLN A 58 9.05 -46.97 4.83
CA GLN A 58 10.10 -47.89 5.27
C GLN A 58 10.96 -47.19 6.30
N GLY A 59 11.15 -47.87 7.44
CA GLY A 59 11.80 -47.35 8.62
C GLY A 59 13.29 -47.10 8.44
N LEU A 60 13.76 -46.02 9.06
CA LEU A 60 15.17 -45.84 9.36
C LEU A 60 15.34 -45.58 10.85
N SER A 61 16.06 -46.53 11.44
CA SER A 61 16.68 -46.53 12.75
C SER A 61 17.42 -45.23 13.02
N ARG A 62 17.24 -44.68 14.21
CA ARG A 62 18.02 -43.56 14.74
C ARG A 62 19.44 -44.04 15.03
N HIS A 63 20.38 -43.79 14.12
CA HIS A 63 21.80 -43.69 14.44
C HIS A 63 22.17 -42.22 14.57
N SER A 64 22.52 -41.81 15.80
CA SER A 64 23.23 -40.56 16.05
C SER A 64 24.68 -40.74 15.60
N SER A 65 25.03 -40.20 14.44
CA SER A 65 26.42 -40.07 14.01
C SER A 65 26.81 -38.59 14.01
N ASN A 66 27.82 -38.28 14.82
CA ASN A 66 28.57 -37.03 14.84
C ASN A 66 28.89 -36.54 13.42
N SER A 67 28.44 -35.34 13.05
CA SER A 67 28.92 -34.67 11.85
C SER A 67 30.26 -34.00 12.14
N SER A 68 31.34 -34.75 11.92
CA SER A 68 32.65 -34.17 11.69
C SER A 68 32.60 -33.32 10.42
N ALA A 69 32.94 -32.04 10.54
CA ALA A 69 33.05 -31.10 9.43
C ALA A 69 34.06 -31.63 8.39
N VAL A 70 33.53 -32.04 7.24
CA VAL A 70 34.34 -32.38 6.06
C VAL A 70 34.75 -31.06 5.43
N ALA A 71 36.07 -30.80 5.37
CA ALA A 71 36.63 -29.68 4.65
C ALA A 71 36.21 -29.73 3.17
N PRO A 72 35.91 -28.59 2.52
CA PRO A 72 35.49 -28.58 1.13
C PRO A 72 36.56 -29.20 0.23
N PRO A 73 36.18 -30.03 -0.76
CA PRO A 73 37.12 -30.71 -1.63
C PRO A 73 37.96 -29.68 -2.38
N GLN A 74 39.25 -29.95 -2.44
CA GLN A 74 40.26 -29.10 -3.06
C GLN A 74 39.97 -28.83 -4.55
N LEU A 75 40.34 -27.61 -4.93
CA LEU A 75 40.38 -26.90 -6.21
C LEU A 75 40.96 -27.68 -7.43
N GLU A 76 40.54 -28.93 -7.69
CA GLU A 76 40.97 -29.63 -8.91
C GLU A 76 40.03 -29.36 -10.09
N THR A 77 40.55 -28.55 -11.03
CA THR A 77 40.06 -28.32 -12.40
C THR A 77 38.64 -27.77 -12.54
N TRP A 78 38.53 -26.45 -12.45
CA TRP A 78 37.48 -25.72 -13.16
C TRP A 78 37.72 -25.95 -14.65
N LYS A 79 37.17 -27.04 -15.20
CA LYS A 79 37.01 -27.17 -16.65
C LYS A 79 36.36 -25.88 -17.12
N SER A 80 36.96 -25.23 -18.11
CA SER A 80 36.47 -23.98 -18.69
C SER A 80 34.98 -24.11 -18.97
N MET A 81 34.14 -23.48 -18.14
CA MET A 81 32.70 -23.41 -18.39
C MET A 81 32.51 -22.69 -19.72
N MET A 82 31.58 -23.16 -20.54
CA MET A 82 31.23 -22.50 -21.79
C MET A 82 30.45 -21.22 -21.47
N SER A 83 30.88 -20.09 -22.03
CA SER A 83 30.12 -18.86 -21.91
C SER A 83 28.81 -18.98 -22.69
N VAL A 84 27.73 -18.53 -22.07
CA VAL A 84 26.44 -18.31 -22.73
C VAL A 84 26.22 -16.80 -22.70
N GLU A 85 25.93 -16.23 -23.86
CA GLU A 85 25.62 -14.81 -24.01
C GLU A 85 24.13 -14.66 -24.27
N ALA A 86 23.51 -13.66 -23.66
CA ALA A 86 22.10 -13.36 -23.89
C ALA A 86 21.93 -12.57 -25.19
N LYS A 87 21.02 -13.01 -26.06
CA LYS A 87 20.60 -12.22 -27.23
C LYS A 87 19.59 -11.17 -26.80
N THR A 88 19.87 -9.89 -26.99
CA THR A 88 18.87 -8.82 -26.77
C THR A 88 17.81 -8.86 -27.86
N VAL A 89 16.53 -8.83 -27.48
CA VAL A 89 15.40 -8.78 -28.41
C VAL A 89 14.31 -7.82 -27.91
N GLU A 90 13.48 -7.37 -28.83
CA GLU A 90 12.22 -6.69 -28.51
C GLU A 90 11.18 -7.68 -27.97
N LEU A 91 10.27 -7.19 -27.12
CA LEU A 91 9.27 -8.01 -26.42
C LEU A 91 8.37 -8.78 -27.40
N GLU A 92 7.97 -8.14 -28.50
CA GLU A 92 7.15 -8.73 -29.55
C GLU A 92 7.88 -9.87 -30.28
N SER A 93 9.19 -9.71 -30.51
CA SER A 93 10.01 -10.76 -31.12
C SER A 93 10.13 -11.97 -30.18
N LEU A 94 10.31 -11.73 -28.88
CA LEU A 94 10.37 -12.82 -27.90
C LEU A 94 9.04 -13.57 -27.81
N SER A 95 7.90 -12.86 -27.85
CA SER A 95 6.58 -13.50 -27.88
C SER A 95 6.47 -14.52 -29.02
N GLU A 96 6.95 -14.19 -30.21
CA GLU A 96 6.93 -15.10 -31.36
C GLU A 96 7.93 -16.26 -31.21
N ASP A 97 9.13 -16.01 -30.69
CA ASP A 97 10.11 -17.05 -30.37
C ASP A 97 9.55 -18.06 -29.34
N LEU A 98 8.82 -17.58 -28.33
CA LEU A 98 8.14 -18.43 -27.33
C LEU A 98 6.99 -19.24 -27.94
N ARG A 99 6.26 -18.71 -28.93
CA ARG A 99 5.21 -19.47 -29.62
C ARG A 99 5.78 -20.61 -30.44
N THR A 100 6.91 -20.39 -31.09
CA THR A 100 7.57 -21.37 -31.96
C THR A 100 8.37 -22.41 -31.17
N CYS A 101 8.86 -22.08 -29.97
CA CYS A 101 9.60 -23.03 -29.13
C CYS A 101 8.74 -24.18 -28.59
N VAL A 102 7.41 -24.00 -28.52
CA VAL A 102 6.45 -25.03 -28.14
C VAL A 102 6.02 -25.84 -29.37
N PRO A 103 6.37 -27.14 -29.47
CA PRO A 103 6.00 -27.96 -30.62
C PRO A 103 4.48 -28.03 -30.81
N ALA A 104 3.99 -27.91 -32.05
CA ALA A 104 2.55 -27.99 -32.32
C ALA A 104 1.90 -29.32 -31.87
N ARG A 105 2.70 -30.40 -31.81
CA ARG A 105 2.30 -31.73 -31.31
C ARG A 105 2.35 -31.88 -29.78
N HIS A 106 2.73 -30.84 -29.05
CA HIS A 106 2.80 -30.91 -27.59
C HIS A 106 1.38 -31.06 -27.01
N PRO A 107 1.11 -32.01 -26.09
CA PRO A 107 -0.23 -32.29 -25.60
C PRO A 107 -0.96 -31.07 -25.03
N GLN A 108 -0.21 -30.16 -24.40
CA GLN A 108 -0.71 -28.92 -23.81
C GLN A 108 -0.22 -27.66 -24.54
N ALA A 109 0.10 -27.74 -25.85
CA ALA A 109 0.72 -26.63 -26.59
C ALA A 109 0.01 -25.28 -26.42
N LYS A 110 -1.33 -25.29 -26.47
CA LYS A 110 -2.15 -24.06 -26.34
C LYS A 110 -2.01 -23.43 -24.96
N LEU A 111 -2.16 -24.23 -23.90
CA LEU A 111 -2.05 -23.75 -22.52
C LEU A 111 -0.62 -23.29 -22.23
N PHE A 112 0.37 -24.07 -22.65
CA PHE A 112 1.78 -23.72 -22.43
C PHE A 112 2.16 -22.40 -23.08
N ARG A 113 1.75 -22.16 -24.33
CA ARG A 113 1.97 -20.87 -25.00
C ARG A 113 1.27 -19.71 -24.29
N LYS A 114 0.06 -19.93 -23.78
CA LYS A 114 -0.65 -18.89 -23.02
C LYS A 114 0.07 -18.58 -21.71
N THR A 115 0.44 -19.61 -20.94
CA THR A 115 1.20 -19.44 -19.69
C THR A 115 2.54 -18.75 -19.93
N LEU A 116 3.25 -19.06 -21.03
CA LEU A 116 4.48 -18.36 -21.43
C LEU A 116 4.23 -16.87 -21.68
N GLN A 117 3.16 -16.52 -22.40
CA GLN A 117 2.80 -15.14 -22.69
C GLN A 117 2.39 -14.39 -21.40
N ASP A 118 1.57 -15.02 -20.59
CA ASP A 118 1.10 -14.48 -19.31
C ASP A 118 2.29 -14.16 -18.37
N CYS A 119 3.27 -15.06 -18.30
CA CYS A 119 4.51 -14.83 -17.55
C CYS A 119 5.35 -13.69 -18.16
N LEU A 120 5.41 -13.61 -19.49
CA LEU A 120 6.13 -12.55 -20.18
C LEU A 120 5.55 -11.17 -19.85
N ASP A 121 4.22 -11.04 -19.92
CA ASP A 121 3.50 -9.81 -19.57
C ASP A 121 3.75 -9.40 -18.11
N LEU A 122 3.64 -10.35 -17.17
CA LEU A 122 3.91 -10.14 -15.74
C LEU A 122 5.34 -9.65 -15.48
N LEU A 123 6.31 -10.23 -16.19
CA LEU A 123 7.71 -9.89 -16.01
C LEU A 123 8.05 -8.52 -16.59
N ALA A 124 7.49 -8.19 -17.76
CA ALA A 124 7.67 -6.91 -18.42
C ALA A 124 7.10 -5.74 -17.59
N GLY A 125 5.90 -5.93 -17.01
CA GLY A 125 5.22 -4.89 -16.23
C GLY A 125 5.63 -4.77 -14.76
N GLY A 126 6.29 -5.78 -14.19
CA GLY A 126 6.65 -5.79 -12.77
C GLY A 126 8.09 -5.37 -12.47
N PHE A 127 8.36 -5.12 -11.19
CA PHE A 127 9.66 -4.73 -10.64
C PHE A 127 10.16 -5.72 -9.57
N GLY A 128 11.42 -5.60 -9.17
CA GLY A 128 12.06 -6.48 -8.19
C GLY A 128 12.47 -7.85 -8.72
N GLY A 129 13.29 -8.54 -7.96
CA GLY A 129 13.87 -9.84 -8.31
C GLY A 129 12.88 -11.00 -8.32
N LEU A 130 12.90 -11.81 -9.38
CA LEU A 130 12.02 -12.99 -9.51
C LEU A 130 12.66 -14.09 -10.35
N ILE A 131 12.49 -15.35 -9.95
CA ILE A 131 12.63 -16.51 -10.86
C ILE A 131 11.25 -17.11 -11.06
N LEU A 132 10.88 -17.31 -12.32
CA LEU A 132 9.66 -18.01 -12.70
C LEU A 132 10.02 -19.12 -13.68
N ALA A 133 9.77 -20.37 -13.31
CA ALA A 133 10.04 -21.52 -14.15
C ALA A 133 8.72 -22.19 -14.56
N ILE A 134 8.59 -22.55 -15.83
CA ILE A 134 7.47 -23.31 -16.36
C ILE A 134 7.98 -24.67 -16.78
N VAL A 135 7.47 -25.71 -16.15
CA VAL A 135 7.93 -27.10 -16.32
C VAL A 135 6.75 -28.01 -16.62
N ASP A 136 7.05 -29.16 -17.23
CA ASP A 136 6.08 -30.23 -17.40
C ASP A 136 5.69 -30.78 -16.02
N THR A 137 4.40 -31.01 -15.77
CA THR A 137 3.90 -31.55 -14.49
C THR A 137 4.57 -32.88 -14.14
N ALA A 138 4.99 -33.67 -15.15
CA ALA A 138 5.74 -34.91 -14.94
C ALA A 138 7.11 -34.70 -14.27
N LEU A 139 7.74 -33.52 -14.45
CA LEU A 139 9.03 -33.21 -13.86
C LEU A 139 8.95 -32.67 -12.44
N VAL A 140 7.78 -32.20 -11.98
CA VAL A 140 7.64 -31.56 -10.65
C VAL A 140 8.17 -32.45 -9.51
N PRO A 141 7.89 -33.77 -9.46
CA PRO A 141 8.43 -34.64 -8.42
C PRO A 141 9.95 -34.85 -8.49
N GLU A 142 10.57 -34.59 -9.64
CA GLU A 142 12.01 -34.76 -9.87
C GLU A 142 12.82 -33.50 -9.53
N LEU A 143 12.14 -32.37 -9.26
CA LEU A 143 12.80 -31.10 -9.00
C LEU A 143 13.60 -31.14 -7.69
N GLN A 144 14.88 -30.77 -7.77
CA GLN A 144 15.74 -30.55 -6.61
C GLN A 144 15.50 -29.14 -6.04
N LEU A 145 14.47 -29.02 -5.20
CA LEU A 145 14.12 -27.76 -4.52
C LEU A 145 13.87 -27.95 -3.03
N SER A 146 13.96 -26.84 -2.29
CA SER A 146 13.46 -26.75 -0.92
C SER A 146 12.69 -25.43 -0.75
N LEU A 147 11.57 -25.43 -0.04
CA LEU A 147 10.77 -24.22 0.18
C LEU A 147 11.38 -23.39 1.31
N LEU A 148 11.68 -22.13 1.05
CA LEU A 148 12.42 -21.24 1.97
C LEU A 148 11.63 -20.89 3.23
N ASP A 149 10.30 -20.94 3.14
CA ASP A 149 9.34 -20.60 4.18
C ASP A 149 8.58 -21.84 4.68
N ASN A 150 9.12 -23.05 4.45
CA ASN A 150 8.47 -24.32 4.76
C ASN A 150 7.11 -24.53 4.05
N GLY A 151 6.89 -23.88 2.91
CA GLY A 151 5.70 -24.05 2.08
C GLY A 151 4.50 -23.20 2.48
N LEU A 152 4.70 -22.21 3.35
CA LEU A 152 3.63 -21.29 3.75
C LEU A 152 3.10 -20.49 2.57
N LEU A 153 3.97 -19.93 1.71
CA LEU A 153 3.57 -19.19 0.52
C LEU A 153 2.92 -20.10 -0.52
N MET A 154 3.40 -21.34 -0.64
CA MET A 154 2.77 -22.35 -1.50
C MET A 154 1.33 -22.64 -1.04
N ASN A 155 1.11 -22.84 0.27
CA ASN A 155 -0.23 -23.07 0.82
C ASN A 155 -1.15 -21.86 0.58
N LEU A 156 -0.65 -20.64 0.76
CA LEU A 156 -1.39 -19.43 0.42
C LEU A 156 -1.81 -19.44 -1.06
N CYS A 157 -0.85 -19.64 -1.97
CA CYS A 157 -1.11 -19.68 -3.41
C CYS A 157 -2.13 -20.75 -3.80
N MET A 158 -2.03 -21.96 -3.26
CA MET A 158 -2.98 -23.05 -3.55
C MET A 158 -4.42 -22.72 -3.13
N GLU A 159 -4.58 -21.94 -2.06
CA GLU A 159 -5.90 -21.55 -1.56
C GLU A 159 -6.49 -20.34 -2.30
N VAL A 160 -5.66 -19.35 -2.67
CA VAL A 160 -6.17 -18.07 -3.20
C VAL A 160 -5.99 -17.89 -4.71
N CYS A 161 -5.01 -18.55 -5.31
CA CYS A 161 -4.70 -18.46 -6.73
C CYS A 161 -3.92 -19.70 -7.23
N PRO A 162 -4.53 -20.89 -7.27
CA PRO A 162 -3.83 -22.14 -7.61
C PRO A 162 -3.29 -22.15 -9.05
N SER A 163 -3.77 -21.25 -9.91
CA SER A 163 -3.32 -21.10 -11.29
C SER A 163 -3.33 -19.64 -11.73
N ILE A 164 -2.27 -19.22 -12.44
CA ILE A 164 -2.18 -17.86 -13.01
C ILE A 164 -3.23 -17.62 -14.10
N GLU A 165 -3.67 -18.70 -14.74
CA GLU A 165 -4.65 -18.68 -15.82
C GLU A 165 -6.07 -18.39 -15.32
N GLU A 166 -6.36 -18.81 -14.09
CA GLU A 166 -7.68 -18.67 -13.47
C GLU A 166 -7.85 -17.29 -12.84
N ASP A 167 -6.79 -16.77 -12.20
CA ASP A 167 -6.84 -15.51 -11.46
C ASP A 167 -5.50 -14.75 -11.48
N MET A 168 -5.19 -14.22 -12.66
CA MET A 168 -3.97 -13.44 -12.92
C MET A 168 -3.81 -12.26 -11.96
N GLU A 169 -4.89 -11.54 -11.68
CA GLU A 169 -4.89 -10.35 -10.83
C GLU A 169 -4.46 -10.69 -9.39
N THR A 170 -4.99 -11.79 -8.85
CA THR A 170 -4.63 -12.27 -7.51
C THR A 170 -3.19 -12.75 -7.47
N PHE A 171 -2.75 -13.48 -8.50
CA PHE A 171 -1.35 -13.91 -8.60
C PHE A 171 -0.39 -12.72 -8.70
N GLU A 172 -0.73 -11.70 -9.49
CA GLU A 172 0.05 -10.47 -9.59
C GLU A 172 0.12 -9.74 -8.25
N ALA A 173 -0.97 -9.67 -7.49
CA ALA A 173 -0.97 -9.07 -6.15
C ALA A 173 -0.03 -9.81 -5.19
N VAL A 174 -0.01 -11.15 -5.22
CA VAL A 174 0.94 -11.98 -4.45
C VAL A 174 2.38 -11.71 -4.89
N LEU A 175 2.65 -11.75 -6.20
CA LEU A 175 3.98 -11.49 -6.76
C LEU A 175 4.48 -10.09 -6.44
N ARG A 176 3.61 -9.07 -6.48
CA ARG A 176 3.98 -7.69 -6.17
C ARG A 176 4.47 -7.57 -4.74
N GLN A 177 3.76 -8.19 -3.79
CA GLN A 177 4.21 -8.19 -2.38
C GLN A 177 5.45 -9.06 -2.19
N PHE A 178 5.55 -10.20 -2.88
CA PHE A 178 6.74 -11.05 -2.89
C PHE A 178 7.99 -10.32 -3.43
N CYS A 179 7.86 -9.55 -4.50
CA CYS A 179 8.99 -8.86 -5.13
C CYS A 179 9.33 -7.51 -4.49
N ALA A 180 8.47 -6.96 -3.61
CA ALA A 180 8.74 -5.69 -2.95
C ALA A 180 10.06 -5.77 -2.16
N HIS A 181 10.96 -4.82 -2.30
CA HIS A 181 12.21 -4.87 -1.54
C HIS A 181 12.00 -4.27 -0.14
N ASN A 182 12.49 -4.93 0.90
CA ASN A 182 12.59 -4.33 2.23
C ASN A 182 13.96 -4.63 2.85
N CYS A 183 14.30 -4.01 3.98
CA CYS A 183 15.65 -4.13 4.53
C CYS A 183 16.03 -5.53 5.03
N SER A 184 15.08 -6.47 5.08
CA SER A 184 15.26 -7.81 5.64
C SER A 184 15.02 -8.94 4.65
N ASP A 185 14.50 -8.65 3.46
CA ASP A 185 13.98 -9.62 2.48
C ASP A 185 13.07 -10.69 3.12
N ARG A 186 12.26 -10.25 4.08
CA ARG A 186 11.31 -11.08 4.83
C ARG A 186 9.95 -10.42 4.83
N TRP A 187 8.90 -11.23 4.93
CA TRP A 187 7.53 -10.72 5.02
C TRP A 187 7.35 -9.85 6.27
N SER A 188 6.94 -8.61 6.06
CA SER A 188 6.59 -7.66 7.11
C SER A 188 5.07 -7.62 7.33
N GLN A 189 4.66 -7.16 8.52
CA GLN A 189 3.24 -6.97 8.81
C GLN A 189 2.53 -6.07 7.78
N HIS A 190 3.18 -4.99 7.34
CA HIS A 190 2.58 -4.04 6.40
C HIS A 190 2.28 -4.70 5.04
N GLU A 191 3.22 -5.48 4.51
CA GLU A 191 3.03 -6.24 3.26
C GLU A 191 1.92 -7.28 3.40
N LEU A 192 1.84 -7.97 4.55
CA LEU A 192 0.78 -8.95 4.81
C LEU A 192 -0.59 -8.29 4.96
N GLU A 193 -0.68 -7.12 5.60
CA GLU A 193 -1.93 -6.36 5.66
C GLU A 193 -2.36 -5.88 4.27
N ALA A 194 -1.43 -5.38 3.46
CA ALA A 194 -1.71 -4.97 2.08
C ALA A 194 -2.16 -6.17 1.23
N LEU A 195 -1.51 -7.33 1.40
CA LEU A 195 -1.90 -8.57 0.73
C LEU A 195 -3.29 -9.03 1.19
N ALA A 196 -3.60 -8.97 2.49
CA ALA A 196 -4.91 -9.35 3.03
C ALA A 196 -6.07 -8.55 2.42
N VAL A 197 -5.84 -7.25 2.13
CA VAL A 197 -6.83 -6.40 1.44
C VAL A 197 -7.03 -6.87 0.00
N ASN A 198 -5.94 -7.15 -0.74
CA ASN A 198 -6.03 -7.63 -2.11
C ASN A 198 -6.65 -9.04 -2.23
N LEU A 199 -6.55 -9.85 -1.17
CA LEU A 199 -7.12 -11.20 -1.10
C LEU A 199 -8.52 -11.25 -0.49
N GLU A 200 -9.14 -10.11 -0.18
CA GLU A 200 -10.46 -10.07 0.45
C GLU A 200 -11.51 -10.76 -0.43
N GLY A 201 -12.22 -11.73 0.16
CA GLY A 201 -13.27 -12.51 -0.53
C GLY A 201 -12.78 -13.71 -1.32
N LYS A 202 -11.45 -13.93 -1.44
CA LYS A 202 -10.90 -15.11 -2.14
C LYS A 202 -11.07 -16.40 -1.34
N THR A 203 -10.83 -16.33 -0.04
CA THR A 203 -11.10 -17.44 0.88
C THR A 203 -11.64 -16.90 2.20
N ALA A 204 -12.44 -17.73 2.88
CA ALA A 204 -12.97 -17.41 4.19
C ALA A 204 -11.84 -17.25 5.21
N ASP A 205 -10.63 -17.82 5.00
CA ASP A 205 -9.57 -17.88 6.02
C ASP A 205 -8.21 -17.28 5.62
N VAL A 206 -8.22 -16.17 4.85
CA VAL A 206 -7.00 -15.47 4.41
C VAL A 206 -6.04 -15.15 5.57
N ALA A 207 -6.58 -14.78 6.73
CA ALA A 207 -5.77 -14.38 7.87
C ALA A 207 -4.89 -15.53 8.40
N SER A 208 -5.46 -16.73 8.55
CA SER A 208 -4.73 -17.91 9.01
C SER A 208 -3.59 -18.32 8.08
N LEU A 209 -3.70 -18.00 6.78
CA LEU A 209 -2.69 -18.28 5.76
C LEU A 209 -1.58 -17.22 5.78
N LEU A 210 -1.91 -15.96 6.05
CA LEU A 210 -0.96 -14.85 6.03
C LEU A 210 -0.16 -14.70 7.33
N GLY A 211 -0.79 -14.93 8.50
CA GLY A 211 -0.13 -14.81 9.80
C GLY A 211 1.20 -15.56 9.89
N PRO A 212 1.26 -16.85 9.50
CA PRO A 212 2.49 -17.64 9.52
C PRO A 212 3.61 -17.11 8.63
N LEU A 213 3.31 -16.35 7.56
CA LEU A 213 4.34 -15.82 6.66
C LEU A 213 5.23 -14.77 7.32
N GLU A 214 4.76 -14.06 8.34
CA GLU A 214 5.50 -12.97 8.96
C GLU A 214 6.91 -13.39 9.42
N GLY A 215 7.91 -12.63 8.98
CA GLY A 215 9.32 -12.89 9.29
C GLY A 215 9.94 -14.03 8.47
N ASN A 216 9.19 -14.76 7.64
CA ASN A 216 9.78 -15.76 6.74
C ASN A 216 10.46 -15.09 5.53
N PRO A 217 11.46 -15.74 4.93
CA PRO A 217 12.13 -15.23 3.73
C PRO A 217 11.16 -14.99 2.59
N LYS A 218 11.44 -13.95 1.81
CA LYS A 218 10.65 -13.52 0.66
C LYS A 218 11.50 -13.51 -0.60
N ASP A 219 12.06 -14.68 -0.91
CA ASP A 219 12.95 -14.91 -2.04
C ASP A 219 12.68 -16.30 -2.65
N GLY A 220 13.40 -16.64 -3.71
CA GLY A 220 13.32 -17.93 -4.39
C GLY A 220 12.55 -17.86 -5.71
N ALA A 221 12.10 -19.03 -6.15
CA ALA A 221 11.44 -19.24 -7.44
C ALA A 221 9.96 -19.61 -7.29
N PHE A 222 9.18 -19.21 -8.28
CA PHE A 222 7.87 -19.79 -8.57
C PHE A 222 8.02 -20.85 -9.66
N ILE A 223 7.43 -22.02 -9.44
CA ILE A 223 7.37 -23.10 -10.41
C ILE A 223 5.92 -23.26 -10.85
N LEU A 224 5.70 -23.18 -12.16
CA LEU A 224 4.40 -23.33 -12.80
C LEU A 224 4.41 -24.58 -13.69
N SER A 225 3.25 -25.21 -13.81
CA SER A 225 3.00 -26.20 -14.87
C SER A 225 2.78 -25.51 -16.22
N HIS A 226 2.76 -26.30 -17.29
CA HIS A 226 2.36 -25.84 -18.63
C HIS A 226 0.92 -25.29 -18.71
N SER A 227 0.07 -25.56 -17.72
CA SER A 227 -1.29 -24.98 -17.64
C SER A 227 -1.40 -23.84 -16.63
N GLY A 228 -0.28 -23.26 -16.20
CA GLY A 228 -0.24 -22.14 -15.28
C GLY A 228 -0.51 -22.48 -13.82
N GLN A 229 -0.76 -23.76 -13.49
CA GLN A 229 -0.93 -24.19 -12.10
C GLN A 229 0.38 -24.01 -11.33
N ILE A 230 0.29 -23.48 -10.11
CA ILE A 230 1.44 -23.29 -9.23
C ILE A 230 1.84 -24.64 -8.64
N ALA A 231 3.08 -25.05 -8.89
CA ALA A 231 3.66 -26.29 -8.37
C ALA A 231 4.59 -26.04 -7.18
N ALA A 232 5.19 -24.85 -7.09
CA ALA A 232 5.93 -24.39 -5.92
C ALA A 232 6.01 -22.85 -5.90
N ALA A 233 6.08 -22.27 -4.70
CA ALA A 233 6.28 -20.85 -4.47
C ALA A 233 7.34 -20.65 -3.37
N GLY A 234 8.20 -19.63 -3.50
CA GLY A 234 9.30 -19.41 -2.55
C GLY A 234 10.37 -20.53 -2.57
N ALA A 235 10.60 -21.14 -3.73
CA ALA A 235 11.46 -22.31 -3.85
C ALA A 235 12.94 -21.94 -4.01
N LEU A 236 13.81 -22.50 -3.15
CA LEU A 236 15.25 -22.51 -3.35
C LEU A 236 15.63 -23.61 -4.34
N LEU A 237 16.12 -23.20 -5.51
CA LEU A 237 16.61 -24.09 -6.55
C LEU A 237 18.00 -24.63 -6.19
N ARG A 238 18.14 -25.96 -6.09
CA ARG A 238 19.42 -26.63 -5.74
C ARG A 238 20.19 -27.09 -6.98
N TYR A 239 20.17 -26.27 -8.02
CA TYR A 239 20.90 -26.54 -9.26
C TYR A 239 22.17 -25.70 -9.31
N SER A 240 23.23 -26.27 -9.85
CA SER A 240 24.47 -25.56 -10.18
C SER A 240 24.86 -25.96 -11.59
N SER A 241 25.07 -24.98 -12.47
CA SER A 241 25.48 -25.29 -13.82
C SER A 241 26.90 -25.85 -13.77
N THR A 242 27.11 -26.97 -14.45
CA THR A 242 28.43 -27.61 -14.54
C THR A 242 29.11 -27.32 -15.88
N LYS A 243 28.36 -26.79 -16.85
CA LYS A 243 28.81 -26.58 -18.22
C LYS A 243 28.76 -25.14 -18.67
N TYR A 244 27.86 -24.32 -18.12
CA TYR A 244 27.49 -23.03 -18.70
C TYR A 244 27.55 -21.89 -17.69
N GLN A 245 28.09 -20.75 -18.11
CA GLN A 245 28.07 -19.53 -17.32
C GLN A 245 27.48 -18.39 -18.15
N LEU A 246 26.43 -17.75 -17.64
CA LEU A 246 25.89 -16.55 -18.25
C LEU A 246 26.81 -15.37 -17.94
N LEU A 247 27.35 -14.76 -19.00
CA LEU A 247 28.17 -13.56 -18.90
C LEU A 247 27.37 -12.33 -19.33
N ARG A 248 27.60 -11.23 -18.63
CA ARG A 248 27.17 -9.89 -19.03
C ARG A 248 28.00 -9.41 -20.22
N ALA A 249 27.57 -8.33 -20.87
CA ALA A 249 28.29 -7.73 -21.99
C ALA A 249 29.72 -7.26 -21.64
N ASP A 250 30.00 -6.99 -20.36
CA ASP A 250 31.34 -6.64 -19.85
C ASP A 250 32.22 -7.88 -19.52
N GLY A 251 31.72 -9.09 -19.77
CA GLY A 251 32.37 -10.35 -19.45
C GLY A 251 32.25 -10.79 -17.98
N ALA A 252 31.60 -9.99 -17.11
CA ALA A 252 31.37 -10.38 -15.73
C ALA A 252 30.25 -11.43 -15.63
N SER A 253 30.32 -12.31 -14.63
CA SER A 253 29.25 -13.28 -14.37
C SER A 253 27.96 -12.59 -13.89
N CYS A 254 26.81 -13.10 -14.32
CA CYS A 254 25.52 -12.68 -13.75
C CYS A 254 25.35 -13.13 -12.28
N GLY A 255 24.36 -12.56 -11.58
CA GLY A 255 24.08 -12.83 -10.18
C GLY A 255 23.62 -14.27 -9.89
N THR A 256 23.54 -14.63 -8.61
CA THR A 256 23.15 -15.97 -8.14
C THR A 256 21.78 -16.41 -8.65
N ARG A 257 20.82 -15.48 -8.76
CA ARG A 257 19.49 -15.71 -9.30
C ARG A 257 19.54 -16.19 -10.76
N HIS A 258 20.34 -15.52 -11.60
CA HIS A 258 20.57 -15.91 -13.00
C HIS A 258 21.33 -17.24 -13.10
N ALA A 259 22.32 -17.47 -12.23
CA ALA A 259 23.06 -18.71 -12.22
C ALA A 259 22.16 -19.91 -11.87
N ALA A 260 21.28 -19.77 -10.88
CA ALA A 260 20.30 -20.79 -10.50
C ALA A 260 19.27 -21.03 -11.62
N ALA A 261 18.77 -19.97 -12.25
CA ALA A 261 17.85 -20.06 -13.39
C ALA A 261 18.51 -20.78 -14.59
N LEU A 262 19.76 -20.45 -14.90
CA LEU A 262 20.52 -21.07 -15.99
C LEU A 262 20.76 -22.56 -15.71
N ALA A 263 21.14 -22.90 -14.48
CA ALA A 263 21.34 -24.28 -14.07
C ALA A 263 20.06 -25.11 -14.16
N LEU A 264 18.91 -24.55 -13.77
CA LEU A 264 17.61 -25.18 -13.95
C LEU A 264 17.29 -25.37 -15.43
N ALA A 265 17.52 -24.37 -16.28
CA ALA A 265 17.29 -24.47 -17.72
C ALA A 265 18.19 -25.53 -18.39
N GLU A 266 19.46 -25.63 -17.98
CA GLU A 266 20.38 -26.70 -18.40
C GLU A 266 19.82 -28.08 -18.02
N TRP A 267 19.39 -28.25 -16.76
CA TRP A 267 18.84 -29.51 -16.28
C TRP A 267 17.59 -29.91 -17.07
N ILE A 268 16.63 -28.99 -17.28
CA ILE A 268 15.43 -29.26 -18.09
C ILE A 268 15.83 -29.74 -19.49
N GLY A 269 16.86 -29.15 -20.10
CA GLY A 269 17.35 -29.53 -21.44
C GLY A 269 17.92 -30.95 -21.52
N THR A 270 18.33 -31.53 -20.39
CA THR A 270 18.76 -32.93 -20.29
C THR A 270 17.59 -33.91 -20.21
N THR A 271 16.40 -33.40 -19.88
CA THR A 271 15.16 -34.19 -19.86
C THR A 271 14.52 -34.25 -21.25
N ALA A 272 13.53 -35.14 -21.43
CA ALA A 272 12.73 -35.21 -22.66
C ALA A 272 11.59 -34.17 -22.70
N CYS A 273 11.41 -33.39 -21.63
CA CYS A 273 10.29 -32.47 -21.43
C CYS A 273 10.62 -31.06 -21.94
N SER A 274 9.56 -30.29 -22.18
CA SER A 274 9.66 -28.87 -22.55
C SER A 274 9.47 -27.98 -21.31
N GLY A 275 10.05 -26.79 -21.34
CA GLY A 275 9.93 -25.81 -20.28
C GLY A 275 10.57 -24.47 -20.66
N ALA A 276 10.48 -23.49 -19.78
CA ALA A 276 11.16 -22.22 -19.88
C ALA A 276 11.50 -21.71 -18.47
N VAL A 277 12.61 -20.99 -18.34
CA VAL A 277 12.96 -20.34 -17.07
C VAL A 277 13.15 -18.85 -17.32
N PHE A 278 12.37 -18.04 -16.62
CA PHE A 278 12.51 -16.60 -16.63
C PHE A 278 13.20 -16.13 -15.36
N VAL A 279 14.03 -15.10 -15.50
CA VAL A 279 14.62 -14.40 -14.36
C VAL A 279 14.57 -12.89 -14.58
N ARG A 280 14.02 -12.17 -13.61
CA ARG A 280 14.07 -10.71 -13.54
C ARG A 280 15.10 -10.30 -12.48
N SER A 281 15.97 -9.37 -12.87
CA SER A 281 16.90 -8.71 -11.96
C SER A 281 16.22 -7.55 -11.23
N ASP A 282 16.73 -7.17 -10.06
CA ASP A 282 16.28 -5.97 -9.36
C ASP A 282 16.56 -4.68 -10.16
N GLY A 283 17.49 -4.72 -11.12
CA GLY A 283 17.76 -3.65 -12.06
C GLY A 283 16.79 -3.55 -13.26
N GLY A 284 15.74 -4.39 -13.30
CA GLY A 284 14.70 -4.37 -14.32
C GLY A 284 14.97 -5.21 -15.58
N GLY A 285 16.21 -5.64 -15.82
CA GLY A 285 16.53 -6.53 -16.94
C GLY A 285 15.92 -7.93 -16.75
N VAL A 286 15.28 -8.47 -17.79
CA VAL A 286 14.64 -9.79 -17.78
C VAL A 286 15.32 -10.72 -18.76
N HIS A 287 15.53 -11.98 -18.35
CA HIS A 287 16.06 -13.02 -19.22
C HIS A 287 15.08 -14.18 -19.33
N ALA A 288 14.83 -14.63 -20.56
CA ALA A 288 14.17 -15.89 -20.85
C ALA A 288 15.23 -16.93 -21.25
N MET A 289 15.24 -18.06 -20.55
CA MET A 289 16.17 -19.17 -20.77
C MET A 289 15.40 -20.36 -21.29
N LEU A 290 15.63 -20.71 -22.54
CA LEU A 290 14.93 -21.77 -23.27
C LEU A 290 15.82 -23.03 -23.33
N PRO A 291 15.47 -24.09 -22.59
CA PRO A 291 16.22 -25.35 -22.58
C PRO A 291 16.37 -25.94 -23.98
N GLN A 292 17.58 -26.41 -24.31
CA GLN A 292 17.85 -27.10 -25.57
C GLN A 292 17.91 -28.62 -25.33
N ARG A 293 17.16 -29.37 -26.15
CA ARG A 293 17.09 -30.84 -26.03
C ARG A 293 18.47 -31.48 -26.19
N GLY A 294 18.74 -32.51 -25.40
CA GLY A 294 20.02 -33.21 -25.41
C GLY A 294 21.09 -32.56 -24.52
N GLY A 295 20.68 -31.63 -23.65
CA GLY A 295 21.57 -30.96 -22.70
C GLY A 295 22.58 -30.01 -23.35
N GLY A 296 22.21 -29.41 -24.49
CA GLY A 296 22.96 -28.32 -25.11
C GLY A 296 22.83 -27.00 -24.33
N PRO A 297 23.58 -25.96 -24.73
CA PRO A 297 23.52 -24.65 -24.06
C PRO A 297 22.10 -24.08 -24.16
N PRO A 298 21.47 -23.64 -23.05
CA PRO A 298 20.19 -22.96 -23.10
C PRO A 298 20.26 -21.74 -24.04
N CYS A 299 19.21 -21.52 -24.83
CA CYS A 299 19.08 -20.27 -25.58
C CYS A 299 18.65 -19.18 -24.61
N VAL A 300 19.50 -18.18 -24.40
CA VAL A 300 19.23 -17.09 -23.46
C VAL A 300 18.91 -15.83 -24.23
N VAL A 301 17.77 -15.23 -23.89
CA VAL A 301 17.26 -14.02 -24.53
C VAL A 301 17.04 -12.97 -23.46
N HIS A 302 17.50 -11.75 -23.71
CA HIS A 302 17.33 -10.60 -22.82
C HIS A 302 16.32 -9.62 -23.41
N PHE A 303 15.43 -9.10 -22.58
CA PHE A 303 14.55 -7.99 -22.92
C PHE A 303 14.44 -7.04 -21.73
N GLU A 304 14.08 -5.79 -22.03
CA GLU A 304 13.95 -4.76 -21.02
C GLU A 304 12.59 -4.84 -20.32
N GLY A 305 12.61 -5.02 -18.99
CA GLY A 305 11.43 -4.84 -18.16
C GLY A 305 11.31 -3.40 -17.66
N LEU A 306 10.35 -3.18 -16.76
CA LEU A 306 10.24 -1.91 -16.06
C LEU A 306 11.50 -1.64 -15.21
N LYS A 307 12.19 -0.53 -15.49
CA LYS A 307 13.39 -0.12 -14.75
C LYS A 307 13.08 0.94 -13.72
N HIS A 308 13.71 0.83 -12.56
CA HIS A 308 13.83 1.96 -11.64
C HIS A 308 14.66 3.06 -12.32
N PRO A 309 14.19 4.32 -12.34
CA PRO A 309 14.97 5.42 -12.88
C PRO A 309 16.35 5.51 -12.23
N THR A 310 17.36 5.76 -13.04
CA THR A 310 18.73 5.99 -12.56
C THR A 310 18.89 7.41 -12.02
N GLN A 311 20.04 7.73 -11.43
CA GLN A 311 20.38 9.12 -11.06
C GLN A 311 20.35 10.09 -12.25
N GLU A 312 20.80 9.64 -13.41
CA GLU A 312 20.78 10.44 -14.63
C GLU A 312 19.35 10.70 -15.09
N ASP A 313 18.50 9.66 -15.05
CA ASP A 313 17.06 9.80 -15.33
C ASP A 313 16.41 10.78 -14.35
N MET A 314 16.66 10.62 -13.05
CA MET A 314 16.13 11.49 -12.02
C MET A 314 16.57 12.94 -12.23
N LEU A 315 17.85 13.19 -12.52
CA LEU A 315 18.33 14.54 -12.84
C LEU A 315 17.64 15.10 -14.08
N ARG A 316 17.51 14.31 -15.15
CA ARG A 316 16.81 14.73 -16.37
C ARG A 316 15.33 15.07 -16.11
N MET A 317 14.66 14.32 -15.25
CA MET A 317 13.25 14.52 -14.91
C MET A 317 13.02 15.69 -13.94
N PHE A 318 13.93 15.88 -12.97
CA PHE A 318 13.68 16.75 -11.82
C PHE A 318 14.56 17.99 -11.74
N ARG A 319 15.70 18.09 -12.45
CA ARG A 319 16.63 19.23 -12.31
C ARG A 319 15.91 20.58 -12.49
N ASP A 320 15.20 20.75 -13.58
CA ASP A 320 14.52 22.02 -13.88
C ASP A 320 13.40 22.32 -12.88
N ARG A 321 12.65 21.30 -12.45
CA ARG A 321 11.61 21.41 -11.40
C ARG A 321 12.21 21.82 -10.06
N ILE A 322 13.35 21.22 -9.70
CA ILE A 322 14.08 21.51 -8.46
C ILE A 322 14.62 22.95 -8.48
N MET A 323 15.13 23.42 -9.62
CA MET A 323 15.64 24.80 -9.75
C MET A 323 14.52 25.84 -9.78
N GLU A 324 13.42 25.56 -10.48
CA GLU A 324 12.29 26.49 -10.63
C GLU A 324 11.48 26.62 -9.34
N ARG A 325 11.24 25.49 -8.65
CA ARG A 325 10.27 25.39 -7.54
C ARG A 325 10.90 24.99 -6.21
N GLY A 326 12.16 24.58 -6.21
CA GLY A 326 12.88 24.23 -4.99
C GLY A 326 13.46 25.43 -4.26
N LYS A 327 14.05 25.18 -3.10
CA LYS A 327 14.73 26.17 -2.26
C LYS A 327 16.21 25.83 -2.18
N LEU A 328 17.07 26.81 -2.40
CA LEU A 328 18.50 26.66 -2.17
C LEU A 328 18.76 26.70 -0.65
N MET A 329 19.33 25.64 -0.11
CA MET A 329 19.61 25.51 1.32
C MET A 329 21.10 25.21 1.58
N GLN A 330 21.67 25.76 2.65
CA GLN A 330 23.03 25.54 3.11
C GLN A 330 23.03 24.77 4.43
N LYS A 331 23.88 23.74 4.53
CA LYS A 331 24.04 22.99 5.77
C LYS A 331 24.57 23.90 6.89
N VAL A 332 23.82 24.02 7.97
CA VAL A 332 24.24 24.78 9.16
C VAL A 332 25.32 23.97 9.87
N ARG A 333 26.53 24.53 9.99
CA ARG A 333 27.58 23.92 10.83
C ARG A 333 27.10 23.96 12.28
N GLN A 334 26.61 22.83 12.79
CA GLN A 334 26.42 22.70 14.22
C GLN A 334 27.78 22.91 14.87
N ALA A 335 27.92 24.00 15.64
CA ALA A 335 29.10 24.21 16.46
C ALA A 335 29.17 23.03 17.43
N THR A 336 30.00 22.04 17.10
CA THR A 336 30.36 20.98 18.03
C THR A 336 31.03 21.69 19.19
N LYS A 337 30.28 21.90 20.28
CA LYS A 337 30.87 22.24 21.57
C LYS A 337 31.79 21.07 21.89
N SER A 338 33.07 21.24 21.60
CA SER A 338 34.12 20.36 22.10
C SER A 338 33.95 20.35 23.61
N VAL A 339 33.53 19.22 24.16
CA VAL A 339 33.58 18.99 25.60
C VAL A 339 35.07 18.79 25.92
N SER A 340 35.81 19.90 26.01
CA SER A 340 37.17 19.93 26.52
C SER A 340 37.12 19.83 28.04
N GLY A 341 37.16 18.59 28.54
CA GLY A 341 37.07 18.30 29.96
C GLY A 341 37.64 16.95 30.35
N ILE A 342 38.71 16.49 29.68
CA ILE A 342 39.62 15.47 30.21
C ILE A 342 41.04 15.88 29.82
N GLU A 343 41.75 16.49 30.77
CA GLU A 343 43.19 16.68 30.68
C GLU A 343 43.87 15.30 30.69
N SER A 344 44.48 14.96 29.56
CA SER A 344 45.48 13.88 29.49
C SER A 344 46.73 14.50 28.89
N THR A 345 47.68 14.81 29.76
CA THR A 345 49.03 15.21 29.42
C THR A 345 49.71 14.12 28.57
N LYS A 346 50.07 14.47 27.33
CA LYS A 346 51.32 14.01 26.72
C LYS A 346 51.69 14.85 25.50
N THR A 347 52.89 15.38 25.61
CA THR A 347 53.76 16.06 24.66
C THR A 347 53.94 15.33 23.32
N SER A 348 53.86 16.05 22.21
CA SER A 348 55.00 16.20 21.28
C SER A 348 54.67 17.16 20.13
N GLU A 349 55.63 18.05 19.88
CA GLU A 349 55.88 18.93 18.74
C GLU A 349 55.20 18.57 17.41
N CYS A 350 54.56 19.56 16.78
CA CYS A 350 54.67 19.75 15.33
C CYS A 350 54.45 21.23 14.98
N GLN A 351 55.42 21.77 14.25
CA GLN A 351 55.62 23.19 13.96
C GLN A 351 54.65 23.78 12.93
N ASP A 352 54.55 25.11 13.03
CA ASP A 352 53.87 26.08 12.18
C ASP A 352 53.99 25.87 10.66
N ILE A 353 52.84 25.92 9.98
CA ILE A 353 52.74 26.46 8.61
C ILE A 353 51.50 27.35 8.54
N THR A 354 51.69 28.64 8.80
CA THR A 354 50.73 29.71 8.47
C THR A 354 50.94 30.13 7.01
N HIS A 355 50.18 29.52 6.09
CA HIS A 355 49.94 30.06 4.76
C HIS A 355 48.44 30.28 4.58
N THR A 356 47.97 31.49 4.94
CA THR A 356 46.64 32.01 4.59
C THR A 356 46.60 32.32 3.10
N SER A 357 46.37 31.27 2.31
CA SER A 357 45.81 31.40 0.97
C SER A 357 44.31 31.64 1.13
N SER A 358 43.81 32.72 0.54
CA SER A 358 42.39 32.97 0.30
C SER A 358 41.85 31.89 -0.66
N LYS A 359 41.66 30.67 -0.18
CA LYS A 359 40.85 29.65 -0.85
C LYS A 359 39.43 30.16 -0.82
N GLY A 360 38.87 30.40 -2.00
CA GLY A 360 37.48 30.82 -2.17
C GLY A 360 36.56 29.94 -1.34
N PHE A 361 35.50 30.56 -0.78
CA PHE A 361 34.43 29.85 -0.09
C PHE A 361 33.91 28.73 -1.02
N GLU A 362 34.41 27.53 -0.79
CA GLU A 362 33.97 26.32 -1.47
C GLU A 362 32.48 26.20 -1.16
N LEU A 363 31.63 26.22 -2.19
CA LEU A 363 30.16 26.07 -2.11
C LEU A 363 29.72 24.70 -1.54
N ASP A 364 30.65 23.98 -0.91
CA ASP A 364 30.46 22.69 -0.29
C ASP A 364 29.41 22.78 0.82
N GLY A 365 28.30 22.06 0.60
CA GLY A 365 27.19 21.95 1.54
C GLY A 365 25.93 22.72 1.14
N MET A 366 25.88 23.35 -0.03
CA MET A 366 24.64 23.87 -0.60
C MET A 366 23.89 22.80 -1.40
N LYS A 367 22.57 22.73 -1.19
CA LYS A 367 21.67 21.82 -1.90
C LYS A 367 20.38 22.54 -2.25
N TRP A 368 19.89 22.36 -3.46
CA TRP A 368 18.49 22.62 -3.78
C TRP A 368 17.61 21.55 -3.14
N VAL A 369 16.50 21.95 -2.56
CA VAL A 369 15.51 21.06 -1.93
C VAL A 369 14.14 21.32 -2.52
N TYR A 370 13.48 20.26 -3.00
CA TYR A 370 12.20 20.30 -3.69
C TYR A 370 11.22 19.30 -3.11
N LYS A 371 9.96 19.69 -2.88
CA LYS A 371 8.92 18.80 -2.36
C LYS A 371 8.16 18.14 -3.52
N ILE A 372 8.14 16.81 -3.54
CA ILE A 372 7.47 15.98 -4.55
C ILE A 372 5.96 16.21 -4.51
N THR A 373 5.37 16.35 -5.69
CA THR A 373 3.94 16.54 -5.96
C THR A 373 3.31 15.28 -6.57
N ALA A 374 1.98 15.27 -6.76
CA ALA A 374 1.29 14.12 -7.36
C ALA A 374 1.66 13.96 -8.84
N GLU A 375 1.87 15.07 -9.55
CA GLU A 375 2.31 15.07 -10.95
C GLU A 375 3.69 14.40 -11.11
N ASP A 376 4.58 14.65 -10.15
CA ASP A 376 5.94 14.09 -10.16
C ASP A 376 5.97 12.57 -10.04
N MET A 377 5.00 11.98 -9.32
CA MET A 377 4.90 10.53 -9.19
C MET A 377 4.65 9.83 -10.54
N ASN A 378 4.02 10.53 -11.51
CA ASN A 378 3.82 9.99 -12.86
C ASN A 378 5.12 9.89 -13.66
N LEU A 379 6.16 10.63 -13.28
CA LEU A 379 7.49 10.56 -13.91
C LEU A 379 8.28 9.34 -13.42
N VAL A 380 7.90 8.77 -12.27
CA VAL A 380 8.58 7.64 -11.63
C VAL A 380 7.54 6.53 -11.42
N PRO A 381 7.11 5.83 -12.49
CA PRO A 381 6.02 4.86 -12.43
C PRO A 381 6.29 3.68 -11.50
N THR A 382 7.56 3.40 -11.21
CA THR A 382 7.99 2.41 -10.22
C THR A 382 7.74 2.87 -8.78
N GLY A 383 7.54 4.16 -8.54
CA GLY A 383 7.53 4.77 -7.22
C GLY A 383 8.90 4.75 -6.50
N GLU A 384 9.97 4.31 -7.17
CA GLU A 384 11.30 4.16 -6.59
C GLU A 384 12.38 4.40 -7.64
N PHE A 385 13.53 4.95 -7.23
CA PHE A 385 14.69 5.18 -8.12
C PHE A 385 16.00 4.66 -7.51
N VAL A 386 17.02 4.48 -8.35
CA VAL A 386 18.35 4.02 -7.92
C VAL A 386 19.19 5.21 -7.48
N SER A 387 19.63 5.22 -6.22
CA SER A 387 20.58 6.21 -5.67
C SER A 387 21.98 6.13 -6.32
N SER A 388 22.82 7.14 -6.13
CA SER A 388 24.20 7.16 -6.64
C SER A 388 25.10 6.06 -6.05
N TRP A 389 24.72 5.48 -4.91
CA TRP A 389 25.38 4.33 -4.30
C TRP A 389 24.65 3.00 -4.58
N GLY A 390 23.71 2.97 -5.52
CA GLY A 390 23.06 1.75 -6.01
C GLY A 390 21.90 1.23 -5.15
N ALA A 391 21.54 1.89 -4.04
CA ALA A 391 20.36 1.52 -3.26
C ALA A 391 19.08 2.05 -3.90
N LEU A 392 17.99 1.29 -3.84
CA LEU A 392 16.66 1.77 -4.21
C LEU A 392 16.14 2.76 -3.17
N GLN A 393 15.62 3.90 -3.63
CA GLN A 393 15.00 4.93 -2.80
C GLN A 393 13.51 5.05 -3.15
N PRO A 394 12.61 4.72 -2.22
CA PRO A 394 11.18 4.86 -2.46
C PRO A 394 10.77 6.32 -2.41
N MET A 395 10.12 6.81 -3.47
CA MET A 395 9.52 8.13 -3.56
C MET A 395 8.04 8.07 -3.27
N ARG A 396 7.54 9.02 -2.47
CA ARG A 396 6.11 9.23 -2.28
C ARG A 396 5.75 10.71 -2.30
N LEU A 397 4.45 10.98 -2.43
CA LEU A 397 3.90 12.31 -2.41
C LEU A 397 4.32 13.06 -1.14
N GLY A 398 4.92 14.25 -1.29
CA GLY A 398 5.39 15.07 -0.18
C GLY A 398 6.77 14.72 0.38
N ASP A 399 7.50 13.76 -0.20
CA ASP A 399 8.95 13.59 0.01
C ASP A 399 9.73 14.80 -0.51
N PHE A 400 10.97 14.96 -0.03
CA PHE A 400 11.85 16.03 -0.48
C PHE A 400 13.01 15.45 -1.30
N LEU A 401 13.17 15.92 -2.54
CA LEU A 401 14.36 15.66 -3.33
C LEU A 401 15.40 16.74 -3.04
N ALA A 402 16.64 16.32 -2.80
CA ALA A 402 17.77 17.21 -2.66
C ALA A 402 18.81 17.00 -3.76
N MET A 403 19.19 18.08 -4.41
CA MET A 403 20.17 18.13 -5.50
C MET A 403 21.32 19.06 -5.11
N PRO A 404 22.60 18.67 -5.22
CA PRO A 404 23.73 19.56 -4.93
C PRO A 404 23.68 20.86 -5.73
N ALA A 405 24.12 21.97 -5.12
CA ALA A 405 24.37 23.23 -5.80
C ALA A 405 25.89 23.50 -5.85
N PRO A 406 26.42 24.17 -6.88
CA PRO A 406 25.70 24.67 -8.06
C PRO A 406 25.21 23.54 -8.99
N GLU A 407 24.13 23.80 -9.72
CA GLU A 407 23.38 22.81 -10.52
C GLU A 407 24.21 22.16 -11.63
N ASP A 408 25.18 22.89 -12.20
CA ASP A 408 26.11 22.39 -13.21
C ASP A 408 27.01 21.27 -12.67
N ARG A 409 27.15 21.18 -11.34
CA ARG A 409 27.90 20.12 -10.64
C ARG A 409 27.01 19.01 -10.07
N ALA A 410 25.69 19.12 -10.19
CA ALA A 410 24.78 18.09 -9.69
C ALA A 410 24.94 16.80 -10.49
N LYS A 411 25.47 15.77 -9.83
CA LYS A 411 25.61 14.41 -10.36
C LYS A 411 24.61 13.42 -9.73
N GLU A 412 23.84 13.88 -8.75
CA GLU A 412 22.90 13.05 -8.02
C GLU A 412 21.71 13.87 -7.51
N ILE A 413 20.62 13.14 -7.28
CA ILE A 413 19.44 13.52 -6.50
C ILE A 413 19.26 12.46 -5.43
N CYS A 414 19.02 12.90 -4.20
CA CYS A 414 18.73 12.03 -3.07
C CYS A 414 17.39 12.41 -2.45
N ILE A 415 16.68 11.43 -1.90
CA ILE A 415 15.59 11.73 -0.97
C ILE A 415 16.19 12.29 0.32
N MET A 416 15.78 13.49 0.69
CA MET A 416 16.14 14.15 1.94
C MET A 416 15.04 13.92 2.96
N ASP A 417 15.42 13.27 4.06
CA ASP A 417 14.51 13.10 5.18
C ASP A 417 14.06 14.48 5.71
N PRO A 418 12.77 14.72 6.00
CA PRO A 418 12.31 16.00 6.52
C PRO A 418 13.01 16.42 7.82
N SER A 419 13.43 15.47 8.67
CA SER A 419 14.22 15.79 9.86
C SER A 419 15.63 16.28 9.50
N ALA A 420 16.19 15.83 8.39
CA ALA A 420 17.47 16.35 7.88
C ALA A 420 17.36 17.80 7.41
N LEU A 421 16.18 18.26 6.96
CA LEU A 421 15.95 19.66 6.59
C LEU A 421 16.28 20.62 7.74
N SER A 422 16.10 20.18 8.99
CA SER A 422 16.42 20.98 10.18
C SER A 422 17.91 21.34 10.28
N ALA A 423 18.80 20.56 9.65
CA ALA A 423 20.23 20.83 9.58
C ALA A 423 20.63 21.77 8.43
N TYR A 424 19.67 22.26 7.64
CA TYR A 424 19.88 23.16 6.51
C TYR A 424 19.10 24.46 6.72
N ALA A 425 19.70 25.59 6.34
CA ALA A 425 19.06 26.91 6.33
C ALA A 425 18.87 27.37 4.89
N ALA A 426 17.73 28.01 4.57
CA ALA A 426 17.53 28.57 3.25
C ALA A 426 18.52 29.73 3.01
N MET A 427 19.25 29.68 1.88
CA MET A 427 20.14 30.76 1.48
C MET A 427 19.31 32.00 1.13
N GLY A 428 19.67 33.16 1.71
CA GLY A 428 18.94 34.42 1.52
C GLY A 428 18.00 34.80 2.68
N SER A 429 17.91 34.00 3.74
CA SER A 429 17.37 34.48 5.02
C SER A 429 18.51 35.00 5.89
N GLU A 430 18.53 36.30 6.23
CA GLU A 430 19.63 36.95 6.97
C GLU A 430 19.80 36.49 8.45
N ASP A 431 19.04 35.49 8.91
CA ASP A 431 19.14 34.94 10.27
C ASP A 431 20.20 33.82 10.39
N SER A 432 21.45 34.21 10.64
CA SER A 432 22.62 33.31 10.76
C SER A 432 22.91 32.79 12.19
N GLY A 433 21.95 32.82 13.10
CA GLY A 433 22.10 32.28 14.46
C GLY A 433 21.70 30.81 14.57
N THR A 434 22.54 29.99 15.23
CA THR A 434 22.29 28.61 15.73
C THR A 434 20.84 28.16 15.60
N SER A 435 20.54 27.10 14.83
CA SER A 435 19.17 26.69 14.48
C SER A 435 18.25 26.68 15.72
N ASN A 436 17.54 27.79 15.90
CA ASN A 436 16.68 28.06 17.04
C ASN A 436 15.36 27.32 16.78
N HIS A 437 15.43 26.00 16.61
CA HIS A 437 14.25 25.17 16.67
C HIS A 437 13.60 25.45 18.01
N ARG A 438 12.33 25.83 17.95
CA ARG A 438 11.61 26.15 19.16
C ARG A 438 11.62 24.93 20.06
N THR A 439 12.05 25.13 21.30
CA THR A 439 11.91 24.15 22.37
C THR A 439 10.43 23.99 22.71
N GLN A 440 10.11 22.93 23.45
CA GLN A 440 8.74 22.71 23.91
C GLN A 440 8.21 23.90 24.74
N THR A 441 9.07 24.48 25.59
CA THR A 441 8.73 25.65 26.41
C THR A 441 8.43 26.86 25.55
N GLU A 442 9.27 27.17 24.56
CA GLU A 442 9.03 28.28 23.63
C GLU A 442 7.77 28.07 22.79
N MET A 443 7.51 26.85 22.30
CA MET A 443 6.29 26.57 21.56
C MET A 443 5.03 26.78 22.42
N LEU A 444 5.07 26.38 23.69
CA LEU A 444 4.00 26.68 24.64
C LEU A 444 3.86 28.19 24.88
N GLU A 445 4.95 28.92 25.11
CA GLU A 445 4.91 30.39 25.28
C GLU A 445 4.30 31.10 24.07
N ILE A 446 4.63 30.66 22.85
CA ILE A 446 4.16 31.25 21.60
C ILE A 446 2.69 30.88 21.32
N PHE A 447 2.33 29.61 21.47
CA PHE A 447 1.07 29.08 20.95
C PHE A 447 0.01 28.79 22.01
N LYS A 448 0.32 28.69 23.31
CA LYS A 448 -0.66 28.26 24.33
C LYS A 448 -1.92 29.12 24.35
N GLU A 449 -1.77 30.44 24.43
CA GLU A 449 -2.92 31.36 24.45
C GLU A 449 -3.62 31.41 23.11
N ARG A 450 -2.89 31.28 21.99
CA ARG A 450 -3.46 31.22 20.64
C ARG A 450 -4.28 29.93 20.43
N ILE A 451 -3.76 28.79 20.86
CA ILE A 451 -4.45 27.49 20.83
C ILE A 451 -5.72 27.53 21.69
N LYS A 452 -5.67 28.15 22.87
CA LYS A 452 -6.86 28.27 23.72
C LYS A 452 -7.91 29.23 23.15
N ARG A 453 -7.47 30.33 22.53
CA ARG A 453 -8.36 31.36 21.98
C ARG A 453 -8.98 30.96 20.64
N ASP A 454 -8.14 30.47 19.72
CA ASP A 454 -8.49 30.24 18.31
C ASP A 454 -8.58 28.74 17.96
N GLY A 455 -8.06 27.86 18.84
CA GLY A 455 -8.15 26.43 18.65
C GLY A 455 -9.51 25.88 19.07
N ARG A 456 -9.64 24.58 18.87
CA ARG A 456 -10.84 23.81 19.18
C ARG A 456 -10.49 22.85 20.29
N LEU A 457 -11.30 22.83 21.34
CA LEU A 457 -11.16 21.79 22.36
C LEU A 457 -11.76 20.52 21.76
N MET A 458 -10.96 19.47 21.63
CA MET A 458 -11.32 18.21 21.00
C MET A 458 -11.24 17.04 21.97
N VAL A 459 -11.97 15.97 21.71
CA VAL A 459 -11.93 14.70 22.43
C VAL A 459 -11.74 13.58 21.42
N LYS A 460 -10.78 12.70 21.66
CA LYS A 460 -10.61 11.49 20.84
C LYS A 460 -11.83 10.60 21.04
N VAL A 461 -12.45 10.18 19.95
CA VAL A 461 -13.67 9.34 19.98
C VAL A 461 -13.48 7.99 19.32
N GLU A 462 -12.59 7.90 18.34
CA GLU A 462 -12.35 6.64 17.67
C GLU A 462 -11.51 5.70 18.54
N PRO A 463 -11.96 4.44 18.71
CA PRO A 463 -11.14 3.40 19.30
C PRO A 463 -9.83 3.23 18.53
N CYS A 464 -8.75 2.84 19.22
CA CYS A 464 -7.56 2.35 18.55
C CYS A 464 -7.43 0.84 18.74
N MET A 465 -6.63 0.20 17.90
CA MET A 465 -6.24 -1.19 18.11
C MET A 465 -4.95 -1.19 18.94
N SER A 466 -4.88 -1.99 19.99
CA SER A 466 -3.68 -2.08 20.81
C SER A 466 -3.49 -3.49 21.36
N ARG A 467 -2.26 -3.82 21.71
CA ARG A 467 -1.90 -5.07 22.38
C ARG A 467 -0.76 -4.84 23.37
N PRO A 468 -0.55 -5.76 24.34
CA PRO A 468 0.69 -5.81 25.09
C PRO A 468 1.90 -5.96 24.17
N GLY A 469 2.93 -5.19 24.42
CA GLY A 469 4.26 -5.34 23.82
C GLY A 469 5.03 -6.46 24.50
N LYS A 470 6.00 -7.04 23.79
CA LYS A 470 6.89 -8.06 24.35
C LYS A 470 8.26 -7.42 24.65
N MET A 471 8.85 -7.71 25.80
CA MET A 471 10.21 -7.27 26.10
C MET A 471 11.18 -7.76 25.02
N GLY A 472 12.03 -6.86 24.50
CA GLY A 472 12.93 -7.12 23.37
C GLY A 472 12.30 -7.00 21.98
N GLU A 473 10.98 -6.80 21.89
CA GLU A 473 10.30 -6.53 20.62
C GLU A 473 10.76 -5.19 20.03
N ARG A 474 11.17 -5.20 18.76
CA ARG A 474 11.48 -3.99 18.01
C ARG A 474 10.22 -3.52 17.27
N VAL A 475 9.71 -2.35 17.63
CA VAL A 475 8.56 -1.69 17.01
C VAL A 475 9.05 -0.52 16.19
N VAL A 476 8.81 -0.58 14.89
CA VAL A 476 9.18 0.48 13.95
C VAL A 476 7.90 1.23 13.56
N THR A 477 7.85 2.52 13.85
CA THR A 477 6.73 3.40 13.51
C THR A 477 6.92 3.95 12.10
N TRP A 478 6.03 3.58 11.19
CA TRP A 478 6.02 4.03 9.80
C TRP A 478 4.89 5.04 9.58
N VAL A 479 5.19 6.30 9.28
CA VAL A 479 4.20 7.31 8.88
C VAL A 479 4.62 7.87 7.55
N ASN A 480 3.81 7.66 6.51
CA ASN A 480 4.13 7.95 5.12
C ASN A 480 5.60 7.59 4.79
N PRO A 481 5.82 6.50 4.07
CA PRO A 481 6.97 5.53 4.09
C PRO A 481 8.03 5.59 5.18
N ARG A 482 7.96 6.50 6.14
CA ARG A 482 9.14 6.92 6.87
C ARG A 482 9.14 6.28 8.23
N VAL A 483 10.29 5.72 8.60
CA VAL A 483 10.56 5.34 9.97
C VAL A 483 10.68 6.60 10.81
N ILE A 484 9.62 6.97 11.53
CA ILE A 484 9.63 8.12 12.44
C ILE A 484 10.05 7.74 13.87
N SER A 485 10.03 6.43 14.17
CA SER A 485 10.49 5.88 15.44
C SER A 485 10.90 4.43 15.27
N ASP A 486 11.91 4.00 16.03
CA ASP A 486 12.39 2.61 16.08
C ASP A 486 12.71 2.29 17.54
N VAL A 487 11.80 1.60 18.21
CA VAL A 487 11.82 1.39 19.65
C VAL A 487 11.95 -0.09 19.94
N VAL A 488 12.98 -0.47 20.70
CA VAL A 488 13.06 -1.80 21.32
C VAL A 488 12.40 -1.71 22.69
N ILE A 489 11.30 -2.45 22.88
CA ILE A 489 10.54 -2.47 24.12
C ILE A 489 11.43 -3.04 25.24
N GLN A 490 11.57 -2.29 26.34
CA GLN A 490 12.47 -2.64 27.46
C GLN A 490 11.76 -3.31 28.64
N ASP A 491 10.44 -3.45 28.59
CA ASP A 491 9.62 -4.03 29.66
C ASP A 491 8.45 -4.87 29.09
N ASP A 492 7.76 -5.61 29.94
CA ASP A 492 6.61 -6.46 29.60
C ASP A 492 5.25 -5.78 29.83
N THR A 493 5.26 -4.50 30.20
CA THR A 493 4.06 -3.73 30.51
C THR A 493 3.67 -2.75 29.41
N SER A 494 4.60 -2.40 28.53
CA SER A 494 4.39 -1.48 27.43
C SER A 494 3.30 -1.98 26.49
N MET A 495 2.58 -1.04 25.88
CA MET A 495 1.50 -1.30 24.93
C MET A 495 1.95 -0.89 23.53
N VAL A 496 1.74 -1.76 22.56
CA VAL A 496 1.87 -1.44 21.13
C VAL A 496 0.53 -0.95 20.64
N VAL A 497 0.48 0.32 20.24
CA VAL A 497 -0.72 0.98 19.76
C VAL A 497 -0.63 1.13 18.26
N ARG A 498 -1.67 0.67 17.56
CA ARG A 498 -1.86 0.88 16.13
C ARG A 498 -2.78 2.08 15.94
N ALA A 499 -2.25 3.12 15.29
CA ALA A 499 -3.01 4.32 15.02
C ALA A 499 -4.19 4.03 14.06
N PRO A 500 -5.36 4.65 14.28
CA PRO A 500 -6.48 4.61 13.31
C PRO A 500 -6.27 5.57 12.14
N THR A 501 -5.03 5.70 11.66
CA THR A 501 -4.62 6.53 10.51
C THR A 501 -4.59 5.69 9.23
N MET A 502 -4.31 6.33 8.09
CA MET A 502 -4.08 5.61 6.83
C MET A 502 -2.88 4.68 6.89
N ASP A 503 -1.75 5.16 7.44
CA ASP A 503 -0.51 4.39 7.54
C ASP A 503 -0.57 3.28 8.59
N ARG A 504 -1.58 3.36 9.49
CA ARG A 504 -1.81 2.39 10.55
C ARG A 504 -0.55 2.21 11.41
N GLU A 505 0.15 3.32 11.68
CA GLU A 505 1.46 3.25 12.31
C GLU A 505 1.42 2.59 13.68
N LEU A 506 2.45 1.82 13.99
CA LEU A 506 2.64 1.20 15.30
C LEU A 506 3.54 2.08 16.15
N TYR A 507 3.14 2.43 17.37
CA TYR A 507 3.99 3.12 18.33
C TYR A 507 3.86 2.49 19.72
N VAL A 508 4.87 2.69 20.55
CA VAL A 508 4.95 2.12 21.90
C VAL A 508 4.57 3.16 22.93
N LEU A 509 3.70 2.78 23.86
CA LEU A 509 3.38 3.56 25.05
C LEU A 509 3.69 2.76 26.31
N SER A 510 4.13 3.42 27.38
CA SER A 510 4.15 2.79 28.69
C SER A 510 2.72 2.47 29.14
N GLN A 511 2.57 1.46 30.01
CA GLN A 511 1.27 1.09 30.56
C GLN A 511 0.56 2.27 31.23
N GLU A 512 1.30 3.10 31.96
CA GLU A 512 0.75 4.30 32.61
C GLU A 512 0.19 5.29 31.59
N LYS A 513 0.96 5.62 30.54
CA LYS A 513 0.49 6.52 29.48
C LYS A 513 -0.70 5.93 28.73
N PHE A 514 -0.73 4.61 28.55
CA PHE A 514 -1.87 3.93 27.96
C PHE A 514 -3.11 4.03 28.85
N LEU A 515 -3.03 3.63 30.11
CA LEU A 515 -4.15 3.71 31.05
C LEU A 515 -4.60 5.16 31.30
N ALA A 516 -3.74 6.16 31.16
CA ALA A 516 -4.13 7.56 31.24
C ALA A 516 -5.04 8.01 30.07
N ASN A 517 -4.93 7.36 28.91
CA ASN A 517 -5.59 7.78 27.67
C ASN A 517 -6.68 6.81 27.17
N TRP A 518 -6.71 5.56 27.63
CA TRP A 518 -7.67 4.55 27.17
C TRP A 518 -8.41 3.87 28.33
N ILE A 519 -9.63 3.44 28.05
CA ILE A 519 -10.44 2.62 28.95
C ILE A 519 -9.80 1.21 28.97
N PRO A 520 -9.44 0.67 30.14
CA PRO A 520 -8.67 -0.58 30.23
C PRO A 520 -9.39 -1.81 29.66
N GLU A 521 -10.72 -1.81 29.66
CA GLU A 521 -11.55 -2.90 29.14
C GLU A 521 -11.56 -2.90 27.59
N PRO A 522 -10.88 -3.85 26.92
CA PRO A 522 -10.89 -3.92 25.47
C PRO A 522 -12.21 -4.47 24.92
N GLN A 523 -12.43 -4.24 23.64
CA GLN A 523 -13.43 -4.91 22.83
C GLN A 523 -12.72 -5.82 21.82
N GLU A 524 -13.24 -7.02 21.59
CA GLU A 524 -12.69 -7.90 20.56
C GLU A 524 -12.87 -7.28 19.16
N LEU A 525 -11.93 -7.60 18.26
CA LEU A 525 -11.99 -7.11 16.88
C LEU A 525 -13.13 -7.80 16.12
N ASP A 526 -13.72 -7.11 15.15
CA ASP A 526 -14.67 -7.73 14.22
C ASP A 526 -13.91 -8.65 13.27
N LEU A 527 -14.06 -9.96 13.48
CA LEU A 527 -13.37 -11.00 12.73
C LEU A 527 -13.95 -11.22 11.33
N SER A 528 -15.02 -10.53 10.93
CA SER A 528 -15.49 -10.54 9.54
C SER A 528 -14.46 -9.94 8.57
N ASN A 529 -13.64 -9.01 9.05
CA ASN A 529 -12.57 -8.39 8.28
C ASN A 529 -11.27 -9.24 8.36
N PRO A 530 -10.65 -9.60 7.22
CA PRO A 530 -9.44 -10.44 7.20
C PRO A 530 -8.23 -9.78 7.90
N VAL A 531 -8.08 -8.46 7.78
CA VAL A 531 -7.02 -7.71 8.48
C VAL A 531 -7.24 -7.77 9.99
N ASN A 532 -8.48 -7.62 10.46
CA ASN A 532 -8.78 -7.71 11.88
C ASN A 532 -8.49 -9.10 12.45
N ARG A 533 -8.69 -10.17 11.67
CA ARG A 533 -8.30 -11.52 12.10
C ARG A 533 -6.79 -11.67 12.26
N LEU A 534 -6.02 -11.20 11.28
CA LEU A 534 -4.56 -11.17 11.35
C LEU A 534 -4.08 -10.40 12.59
N LEU A 535 -4.71 -9.26 12.88
CA LEU A 535 -4.40 -8.44 14.05
C LEU A 535 -4.84 -9.12 15.36
N ALA A 536 -6.00 -9.77 15.38
CA ALA A 536 -6.50 -10.49 16.55
C ALA A 536 -5.58 -11.67 16.93
N GLU A 537 -5.02 -12.39 15.96
CA GLU A 537 -4.03 -13.45 16.19
C GLU A 537 -2.76 -12.92 16.87
N LYS A 538 -2.39 -11.66 16.58
CA LYS A 538 -1.29 -10.96 17.26
C LYS A 538 -1.69 -10.39 18.62
N GLY A 539 -2.93 -10.58 19.06
CA GLY A 539 -3.46 -10.10 20.33
C GLY A 539 -3.93 -8.65 20.32
N PHE A 540 -4.10 -8.02 19.15
CA PHE A 540 -4.71 -6.70 19.07
C PHE A 540 -6.18 -6.75 19.45
N LYS A 541 -6.62 -5.73 20.21
CA LYS A 541 -8.02 -5.50 20.58
C LYS A 541 -8.37 -4.03 20.42
N HIS A 542 -9.66 -3.71 20.35
CA HIS A 542 -10.13 -2.32 20.32
C HIS A 542 -10.17 -1.72 21.73
N TYR A 543 -9.50 -0.59 21.91
CA TYR A 543 -9.54 0.19 23.14
C TYR A 543 -10.19 1.53 22.90
N ARG A 544 -11.22 1.82 23.71
CA ARG A 544 -11.91 3.11 23.63
C ARG A 544 -11.06 4.19 24.30
N PRO A 545 -10.90 5.37 23.68
CA PRO A 545 -10.21 6.47 24.32
C PRO A 545 -11.02 6.96 25.53
N LYS A 546 -10.31 7.36 26.59
CA LYS A 546 -10.90 8.20 27.63
C LYS A 546 -11.27 9.56 27.03
N PRO A 547 -12.28 10.25 27.58
CA PRO A 547 -12.73 11.55 27.06
C PRO A 547 -11.75 12.70 27.42
N ASN A 548 -10.44 12.45 27.28
CA ASN A 548 -9.39 13.41 27.55
C ASN A 548 -9.50 14.53 26.51
N LYS A 549 -9.63 15.76 27.02
CA LYS A 549 -9.74 16.93 26.18
C LYS A 549 -8.35 17.41 25.78
N LYS A 550 -8.22 17.78 24.50
CA LYS A 550 -7.01 18.36 23.94
C LYS A 550 -7.41 19.52 23.07
N TRP A 551 -6.79 20.66 23.26
CA TRP A 551 -6.90 21.74 22.30
C TRP A 551 -6.17 21.35 21.02
N THR A 552 -6.79 21.60 19.87
CA THR A 552 -6.19 21.44 18.55
C THR A 552 -6.28 22.75 17.80
N TYR A 553 -5.20 23.16 17.16
CA TYR A 553 -5.11 24.43 16.46
C TYR A 553 -4.52 24.21 15.07
N ALA A 554 -5.25 24.64 14.04
CA ALA A 554 -4.76 24.63 12.66
C ALA A 554 -3.69 25.72 12.50
N VAL A 555 -2.47 25.33 12.18
CA VAL A 555 -1.36 26.25 11.94
C VAL A 555 -1.64 27.07 10.69
N LYS A 556 -1.64 28.40 10.81
CA LYS A 556 -1.86 29.34 9.71
C LYS A 556 -0.52 29.74 9.09
N MET A 557 -0.56 30.35 7.91
CA MET A 557 0.66 30.85 7.25
C MET A 557 1.42 31.87 8.12
N GLU A 558 0.70 32.79 8.77
CA GLU A 558 1.24 33.77 9.72
C GLU A 558 1.91 33.14 10.96
N ASP A 559 1.55 31.90 11.32
CA ASP A 559 2.17 31.20 12.45
C ASP A 559 3.57 30.70 12.11
N MET A 560 3.84 30.46 10.83
CA MET A 560 5.15 29.97 10.37
C MET A 560 6.25 31.02 10.57
N GLU A 561 5.91 32.32 10.59
CA GLU A 561 6.84 33.40 10.97
C GLU A 561 7.38 33.23 12.40
N ARG A 562 6.61 32.57 13.28
CA ARG A 562 6.98 32.31 14.69
C ARG A 562 7.78 31.02 14.86
N ILE A 563 7.70 30.13 13.87
CA ILE A 563 8.46 28.88 13.78
C ILE A 563 9.40 29.00 12.57
N PRO A 564 10.43 29.88 12.63
CA PRO A 564 11.23 30.25 11.45
C PRO A 564 11.94 29.06 10.79
N THR A 565 12.23 28.01 11.56
CA THR A 565 12.85 26.78 11.04
C THR A 565 11.85 25.78 10.45
N GLY A 566 10.54 26.04 10.56
CA GLY A 566 9.48 25.09 10.23
C GLY A 566 9.51 23.81 11.05
N CYS A 567 10.24 23.77 12.18
CA CYS A 567 10.35 22.61 13.05
C CYS A 567 10.40 23.03 14.53
N PHE A 568 10.00 22.14 15.43
CA PHE A 568 10.20 22.30 16.88
C PHE A 568 10.56 20.98 17.55
N ARG A 569 11.08 21.03 18.78
CA ARG A 569 11.40 19.84 19.57
C ARG A 569 10.25 19.51 20.52
N SER A 570 9.65 18.33 20.34
CA SER A 570 8.58 17.80 21.20
C SER A 570 9.04 17.50 22.64
N SER A 571 8.09 17.23 23.55
CA SER A 571 8.36 16.88 24.95
C SER A 571 9.16 15.58 25.14
N TRP A 572 9.15 14.68 24.15
CA TRP A 572 9.95 13.44 24.15
C TRP A 572 11.24 13.55 23.32
N GLY A 573 11.64 14.77 22.94
CA GLY A 573 12.94 15.06 22.34
C GLY A 573 13.02 14.90 20.82
N THR A 574 11.98 14.37 20.16
CA THR A 574 11.91 14.23 18.70
C THR A 574 11.63 15.57 18.02
N MET A 575 12.31 15.81 16.90
CA MET A 575 12.05 16.96 16.03
C MET A 575 10.76 16.75 15.25
N GLN A 576 9.86 17.73 15.28
CA GLN A 576 8.58 17.70 14.56
C GLN A 576 8.56 18.81 13.51
N PRO A 577 8.53 18.46 12.20
CA PRO A 577 8.33 19.45 11.15
C PRO A 577 6.88 19.96 11.19
N VAL A 578 6.69 21.26 10.96
CA VAL A 578 5.40 21.94 10.96
C VAL A 578 5.28 22.74 9.68
N GLN A 579 4.12 22.67 9.04
CA GLN A 579 3.74 23.49 7.90
C GLN A 579 2.36 24.12 8.17
N ALA A 580 2.03 25.19 7.44
CA ALA A 580 0.69 25.73 7.46
C ALA A 580 -0.32 24.66 7.00
N GLY A 581 -1.44 24.54 7.72
CA GLY A 581 -2.46 23.50 7.53
C GLY A 581 -2.29 22.28 8.43
N ASP A 582 -1.11 22.08 9.04
CA ASP A 582 -0.93 21.08 10.10
C ASP A 582 -1.68 21.49 11.37
N PHE A 583 -1.79 20.56 12.33
CA PHE A 583 -2.42 20.84 13.61
C PHE A 583 -1.46 20.70 14.77
N LEU A 584 -1.44 21.70 15.65
CA LEU A 584 -0.79 21.60 16.95
C LEU A 584 -1.83 21.15 17.97
N ALA A 585 -1.49 20.12 18.73
CA ALA A 585 -2.31 19.61 19.82
C ALA A 585 -1.66 19.90 21.18
N MET A 586 -2.49 20.27 22.15
CA MET A 586 -2.09 20.60 23.51
C MET A 586 -3.11 20.01 24.49
N PRO A 587 -2.74 19.13 25.44
CA PRO A 587 -3.68 18.63 26.44
C PRO A 587 -4.23 19.76 27.30
N GLU A 588 -5.37 19.53 27.97
CA GLU A 588 -6.02 20.55 28.81
C GLU A 588 -5.11 21.10 29.94
N SER A 589 -4.18 20.27 30.43
CA SER A 589 -3.10 20.66 31.36
C SER A 589 -2.11 21.68 30.80
N ALA A 590 -2.02 21.81 29.46
CA ALA A 590 -1.12 22.70 28.74
C ALA A 590 0.35 22.58 29.16
N ASN A 591 0.79 21.34 29.44
CA ASN A 591 2.16 20.99 29.82
C ASN A 591 3.02 20.54 28.62
N GLU A 592 2.39 20.33 27.46
CA GLU A 592 3.09 19.96 26.23
C GLU A 592 2.30 20.44 25.00
N ILE A 593 2.99 20.57 23.88
CA ILE A 593 2.45 20.80 22.56
C ILE A 593 3.10 19.81 21.59
N TYR A 594 2.34 19.26 20.67
CA TYR A 594 2.88 18.33 19.69
C TYR A 594 2.14 18.42 18.36
N LEU A 595 2.81 18.05 17.27
CA LEU A 595 2.21 17.96 15.95
C LEU A 595 1.21 16.79 15.90
N MET A 596 0.01 17.09 15.43
CA MET A 596 -1.05 16.14 15.13
C MET A 596 -1.31 16.18 13.62
N PRO A 597 -1.00 15.09 12.87
CA PRO A 597 -1.34 15.02 11.45
C PRO A 597 -2.84 15.28 11.23
N LYS A 598 -3.18 15.93 10.12
CA LYS A 598 -4.57 16.28 9.79
C LYS A 598 -5.45 15.02 9.71
N GLU A 599 -4.88 13.92 9.25
CA GLU A 599 -5.51 12.60 9.12
C GLU A 599 -5.91 12.03 10.48
N VAL A 600 -5.20 12.40 11.56
CA VAL A 600 -5.50 11.95 12.93
C VAL A 600 -6.72 12.69 13.49
N LEU A 601 -7.07 13.87 12.97
CA LEU A 601 -8.22 14.63 13.48
C LEU A 601 -9.56 14.00 13.18
N THR A 602 -9.67 13.15 12.17
CA THR A 602 -10.90 12.37 11.91
C THR A 602 -11.28 11.52 13.12
N CYS A 603 -10.30 11.15 13.95
CA CYS A 603 -10.48 10.39 15.18
C CYS A 603 -10.97 11.22 16.37
N TYR A 604 -11.16 12.54 16.21
CA TYR A 604 -11.52 13.49 17.25
C TYR A 604 -12.83 14.22 16.94
N ARG A 605 -13.53 14.68 17.99
CA ARG A 605 -14.68 15.58 17.88
C ARG A 605 -14.52 16.78 18.81
N GLU A 606 -15.21 17.88 18.53
CA GLU A 606 -15.20 19.06 19.43
C GLU A 606 -15.87 18.76 20.79
N ALA A 607 -15.18 19.08 21.87
CA ALA A 607 -15.65 19.01 23.24
C ALA A 607 -16.76 20.04 23.47
N GLY A 608 -17.92 19.59 23.94
CA GLY A 608 -19.10 20.45 24.10
C GLY A 608 -20.20 20.19 23.07
N SER A 609 -19.88 19.51 21.96
CA SER A 609 -20.88 18.92 21.05
C SER A 609 -21.58 17.67 21.63
N MET A 610 -21.54 17.48 22.95
CA MET A 610 -22.17 16.34 23.62
C MET A 610 -23.68 16.43 23.41
N PRO A 611 -24.31 15.44 22.75
CA PRO A 611 -25.75 15.42 22.64
C PRO A 611 -26.36 15.26 24.03
N THR A 612 -27.17 16.23 24.41
CA THR A 612 -28.03 16.19 25.59
C THR A 612 -29.02 15.04 25.46
N SER A 613 -28.66 13.83 25.91
CA SER A 613 -29.53 12.68 26.20
C SER A 613 -30.58 12.23 25.16
N THR A 614 -30.63 12.84 23.98
CA THR A 614 -31.32 12.28 22.83
C THR A 614 -30.52 11.09 22.32
N PRO A 615 -31.18 10.06 21.75
CA PRO A 615 -30.49 8.91 21.17
C PRO A 615 -29.36 9.43 20.28
N ARG A 616 -28.15 8.86 20.44
CA ARG A 616 -26.93 9.18 19.68
C ARG A 616 -27.29 9.91 18.37
N PRO A 617 -27.00 11.21 18.20
CA PRO A 617 -26.73 11.69 16.86
C PRO A 617 -25.57 10.83 16.40
N SER A 618 -25.80 10.12 15.30
CA SER A 618 -24.76 9.55 14.49
C SER A 618 -23.56 10.52 14.42
N THR A 619 -22.35 9.96 14.40
CA THR A 619 -21.12 10.52 13.81
C THR A 619 -21.38 11.79 13.00
N PRO A 620 -20.59 12.90 13.14
CA PRO A 620 -20.84 14.17 12.45
C PRO A 620 -21.37 13.90 11.05
N GLN A 621 -22.69 14.09 10.88
CA GLN A 621 -23.36 13.44 9.78
C GLN A 621 -22.84 14.11 8.52
N HIS A 622 -22.09 13.37 7.71
CA HIS A 622 -21.64 13.85 6.41
C HIS A 622 -22.86 14.44 5.70
N ARG A 623 -22.68 15.59 5.06
CA ARG A 623 -23.81 16.36 4.53
C ARG A 623 -24.63 15.44 3.62
N PRO A 624 -25.92 15.21 3.90
CA PRO A 624 -26.75 14.41 3.02
C PRO A 624 -26.95 15.17 1.71
N GLN A 625 -27.31 14.43 0.66
CA GLN A 625 -27.46 15.00 -0.67
C GLN A 625 -28.46 16.17 -0.73
N GLU A 626 -29.57 16.07 -0.02
CA GLU A 626 -30.59 17.14 0.05
C GLU A 626 -30.00 18.45 0.57
N GLU A 627 -29.11 18.36 1.56
CA GLU A 627 -28.44 19.52 2.12
C GLU A 627 -27.37 20.07 1.16
N MET A 628 -26.61 19.21 0.48
CA MET A 628 -25.67 19.63 -0.55
C MET A 628 -26.37 20.36 -1.69
N VAL A 629 -27.50 19.84 -2.15
CA VAL A 629 -28.37 20.48 -3.15
C VAL A 629 -28.83 21.85 -2.65
N ARG A 630 -29.35 21.95 -1.42
CA ARG A 630 -29.80 23.22 -0.83
C ARG A 630 -28.67 24.26 -0.75
N ILE A 631 -27.47 23.84 -0.37
CA ILE A 631 -26.31 24.75 -0.18
C ILE A 631 -25.74 25.21 -1.53
N PHE A 632 -25.58 24.28 -2.47
CA PHE A 632 -24.78 24.52 -3.67
C PHE A 632 -25.59 24.82 -4.93
N THR A 633 -26.89 24.56 -5.00
CA THR A 633 -27.67 24.80 -6.23
C THR A 633 -27.55 26.23 -6.73
N ASP A 634 -27.76 27.22 -5.87
CA ASP A 634 -27.69 28.63 -6.27
C ASP A 634 -26.25 29.06 -6.60
N ARG A 635 -25.26 28.52 -5.87
CA ARG A 635 -23.83 28.77 -6.14
C ARG A 635 -23.42 28.21 -7.50
N ILE A 636 -23.81 26.97 -7.80
CA ILE A 636 -23.53 26.30 -9.07
C ILE A 636 -24.27 26.98 -10.23
N ARG A 637 -25.51 27.45 -10.02
CA ARG A 637 -26.25 28.21 -11.04
C ARG A 637 -25.62 29.57 -11.33
N ALA A 638 -25.21 30.29 -10.28
CA ALA A 638 -24.65 31.64 -10.42
C ALA A 638 -23.21 31.65 -10.93
N ARG A 639 -22.37 30.71 -10.48
CA ARG A 639 -20.91 30.71 -10.72
C ARG A 639 -20.40 29.51 -11.51
N GLY A 640 -21.23 28.48 -11.71
CA GLY A 640 -20.83 27.28 -12.45
C GLY A 640 -20.87 27.49 -13.97
N ARG A 641 -19.97 26.78 -14.67
CA ARG A 641 -19.89 26.77 -16.14
C ARG A 641 -20.66 25.60 -16.70
N ILE A 642 -21.26 25.75 -17.88
CA ILE A 642 -21.92 24.64 -18.55
C ILE A 642 -20.85 23.74 -19.16
N ALA A 643 -20.95 22.45 -18.91
CA ALA A 643 -20.06 21.42 -19.40
C ALA A 643 -20.89 20.30 -20.05
N VAL A 644 -20.43 19.81 -21.20
CA VAL A 644 -21.03 18.66 -21.91
C VAL A 644 -19.98 17.59 -22.06
N LYS A 645 -20.27 16.35 -21.67
CA LYS A 645 -19.31 15.26 -21.82
C LYS A 645 -19.15 14.97 -23.31
N ALA A 646 -17.92 15.06 -23.81
CA ALA A 646 -17.61 14.90 -25.23
C ALA A 646 -16.91 13.56 -25.53
N LYS A 647 -16.09 13.06 -24.58
CA LYS A 647 -15.37 11.81 -24.76
C LYS A 647 -16.24 10.58 -24.40
N PRO A 648 -16.16 9.48 -25.17
CA PRO A 648 -16.72 8.19 -24.80
C PRO A 648 -16.26 7.72 -23.41
N GLY A 649 -17.03 6.83 -22.80
CA GLY A 649 -16.70 6.18 -21.53
C GLY A 649 -16.66 4.67 -21.68
N MET A 650 -15.83 4.01 -20.86
CA MET A 650 -15.78 2.55 -20.79
C MET A 650 -16.83 2.04 -19.81
N LEU A 651 -17.82 1.30 -20.31
CA LEU A 651 -18.87 0.71 -19.49
C LEU A 651 -19.09 -0.76 -19.85
N ARG A 652 -19.52 -1.56 -18.87
CA ARG A 652 -19.99 -2.93 -19.06
C ARG A 652 -21.27 -3.21 -18.27
N PRO A 653 -22.06 -4.23 -18.62
CA PRO A 653 -23.10 -4.73 -17.74
C PRO A 653 -22.50 -5.25 -16.41
N GLY A 654 -23.13 -4.88 -15.29
CA GLY A 654 -22.84 -5.46 -13.99
C GLY A 654 -23.61 -6.76 -13.77
N ARG A 655 -23.12 -7.62 -12.88
CA ARG A 655 -23.77 -8.91 -12.53
C ARG A 655 -24.40 -8.84 -11.14
N ARG A 656 -25.60 -9.38 -10.96
CA ARG A 656 -26.19 -9.47 -9.60
C ARG A 656 -25.26 -10.27 -8.67
N GLY A 657 -24.98 -9.71 -7.50
CA GLY A 657 -24.05 -10.25 -6.51
C GLY A 657 -22.60 -9.77 -6.69
N GLU A 658 -22.28 -9.10 -7.80
CA GLU A 658 -20.96 -8.51 -8.01
C GLU A 658 -20.72 -7.36 -7.03
N ARG A 659 -19.59 -7.41 -6.30
CA ARG A 659 -19.13 -6.33 -5.44
C ARG A 659 -18.18 -5.43 -6.24
N VAL A 660 -18.54 -4.16 -6.39
CA VAL A 660 -17.73 -3.14 -7.07
C VAL A 660 -17.22 -2.16 -6.02
N VAL A 661 -15.90 -2.11 -5.87
CA VAL A 661 -15.21 -1.22 -4.93
C VAL A 661 -14.55 -0.10 -5.72
N THR A 662 -14.90 1.14 -5.41
CA THR A 662 -14.35 2.34 -6.05
C THR A 662 -13.20 2.87 -5.21
N TYR A 663 -12.01 2.92 -5.80
CA TYR A 663 -10.80 3.46 -5.17
C TYR A 663 -10.48 4.84 -5.72
N VAL A 664 -10.20 5.82 -4.88
CA VAL A 664 -9.65 7.12 -5.29
C VAL A 664 -8.51 7.46 -4.34
N ASP A 665 -7.33 7.73 -4.88
CA ASP A 665 -6.07 7.94 -4.15
C ASP A 665 -5.78 6.77 -3.16
N GLY A 666 -6.01 5.54 -3.62
CA GLY A 666 -5.83 4.33 -2.80
C GLY A 666 -6.84 4.16 -1.66
N ARG A 667 -7.91 4.97 -1.59
CA ARG A 667 -8.97 4.87 -0.58
C ARG A 667 -10.25 4.30 -1.17
N VAL A 668 -10.89 3.37 -0.46
CA VAL A 668 -12.25 2.94 -0.79
C VAL A 668 -13.23 4.08 -0.51
N ILE A 669 -13.79 4.68 -1.56
CA ILE A 669 -14.81 5.73 -1.45
C ILE A 669 -16.24 5.20 -1.63
N SER A 670 -16.37 4.00 -2.21
CA SER A 670 -17.65 3.32 -2.39
C SER A 670 -17.43 1.81 -2.44
N ASP A 671 -18.34 1.05 -1.83
CA ASP A 671 -18.37 -0.41 -1.85
C ASP A 671 -19.82 -0.83 -2.10
N THR A 672 -20.11 -1.25 -3.34
CA THR A 672 -21.47 -1.50 -3.78
C THR A 672 -21.62 -2.94 -4.26
N VAL A 673 -22.53 -3.69 -3.66
CA VAL A 673 -22.99 -4.98 -4.19
C VAL A 673 -24.14 -4.74 -5.15
N ILE A 674 -23.96 -5.13 -6.40
CA ILE A 674 -24.97 -5.01 -7.45
C ILE A 674 -26.15 -5.94 -7.13
N THR A 675 -27.33 -5.39 -6.92
CA THR A 675 -28.52 -6.16 -6.51
C THR A 675 -29.39 -6.65 -7.66
N ASN A 676 -29.06 -6.29 -8.91
CA ASN A 676 -29.84 -6.62 -10.10
C ASN A 676 -28.96 -6.74 -11.35
N ASP A 677 -29.44 -7.44 -12.38
CA ASP A 677 -28.68 -7.70 -13.62
C ASP A 677 -28.79 -6.57 -14.67
N THR A 678 -29.32 -5.41 -14.30
CA THR A 678 -29.53 -4.28 -15.24
C THR A 678 -28.59 -3.11 -15.02
N SER A 679 -27.89 -3.07 -13.87
CA SER A 679 -26.88 -2.08 -13.58
C SER A 679 -25.70 -2.16 -14.56
N MET A 680 -25.02 -1.04 -14.74
CA MET A 680 -23.79 -0.92 -15.51
C MET A 680 -22.63 -0.62 -14.57
N VAL A 681 -21.43 -1.07 -14.89
CA VAL A 681 -20.18 -0.67 -14.23
C VAL A 681 -19.45 0.28 -15.17
N VAL A 682 -19.08 1.45 -14.65
CA VAL A 682 -18.35 2.50 -15.38
C VAL A 682 -16.91 2.52 -14.89
N ARG A 683 -15.94 2.47 -15.80
CA ARG A 683 -14.52 2.71 -15.50
C ARG A 683 -14.19 4.16 -15.81
N ALA A 684 -13.81 4.93 -14.79
CA ALA A 684 -13.48 6.34 -14.93
C ALA A 684 -12.16 6.54 -15.69
N PRO A 685 -12.02 7.62 -16.48
CA PRO A 685 -10.77 7.97 -17.17
C PRO A 685 -9.84 8.78 -16.25
N THR A 686 -9.68 8.33 -15.02
CA THR A 686 -8.78 8.85 -13.98
C THR A 686 -7.51 7.99 -13.91
N LEU A 687 -6.54 8.41 -13.11
CA LEU A 687 -5.30 7.66 -12.88
C LEU A 687 -5.58 6.30 -12.21
N ASP A 688 -6.50 6.27 -11.24
CA ASP A 688 -6.86 5.04 -10.51
C ASP A 688 -7.80 4.13 -11.29
N HIS A 689 -8.28 4.59 -12.46
CA HIS A 689 -9.25 3.88 -13.29
C HIS A 689 -10.47 3.38 -12.51
N GLU A 690 -10.99 4.20 -11.59
CA GLU A 690 -11.95 3.69 -10.62
C GLU A 690 -13.24 3.17 -11.26
N GLU A 691 -13.71 2.03 -10.76
CA GLU A 691 -14.96 1.42 -11.22
C GLU A 691 -16.11 1.82 -10.26
N TYR A 692 -17.24 2.28 -10.80
CA TYR A 692 -18.44 2.58 -10.03
C TYR A 692 -19.73 2.09 -10.71
N VAL A 693 -20.75 1.83 -9.90
CA VAL A 693 -22.03 1.27 -10.37
C VAL A 693 -22.98 2.39 -10.81
N LEU A 694 -23.58 2.22 -11.98
CA LEU A 694 -24.58 3.10 -12.57
C LEU A 694 -25.88 2.32 -12.82
N SER A 695 -27.01 2.80 -12.30
CA SER A 695 -28.31 2.19 -12.60
C SER A 695 -28.63 2.20 -14.11
N ARG A 696 -29.45 1.25 -14.57
CA ARG A 696 -29.90 1.19 -15.97
C ARG A 696 -30.52 2.50 -16.46
N GLN A 697 -31.39 3.09 -15.64
CA GLN A 697 -32.05 4.36 -15.96
C GLN A 697 -31.05 5.50 -16.12
N LYS A 698 -30.07 5.63 -15.21
CA LYS A 698 -29.01 6.65 -15.34
C LYS A 698 -28.12 6.37 -16.55
N PHE A 699 -27.83 5.11 -16.87
CA PHE A 699 -27.10 4.75 -18.08
C PHE A 699 -27.84 5.24 -19.34
N GLU A 700 -29.09 4.84 -19.52
CA GLU A 700 -29.89 5.22 -20.69
C GLU A 700 -30.14 6.73 -20.78
N ALA A 701 -30.18 7.43 -19.64
CA ALA A 701 -30.33 8.87 -19.61
C ALA A 701 -29.06 9.63 -20.03
N ASN A 702 -27.87 9.05 -19.89
CA ASN A 702 -26.59 9.75 -20.09
C ASN A 702 -25.73 9.19 -21.22
N TRP A 703 -26.03 7.99 -21.72
CA TRP A 703 -25.19 7.28 -22.68
C TRP A 703 -26.02 6.68 -23.80
N GLU A 704 -25.40 6.54 -24.97
CA GLU A 704 -25.95 5.75 -26.07
C GLU A 704 -25.90 4.26 -25.68
N PRO A 705 -27.03 3.52 -25.79
CA PRO A 705 -27.07 2.11 -25.39
C PRO A 705 -26.14 1.22 -26.21
N GLN A 706 -25.86 1.59 -27.46
CA GLN A 706 -24.95 0.89 -28.33
C GLN A 706 -23.50 1.30 -27.99
N GLY A 707 -22.70 0.34 -27.54
CA GLY A 707 -21.28 0.53 -27.27
C GLY A 707 -20.42 0.00 -28.41
N GLU A 708 -19.37 0.74 -28.75
CA GLU A 708 -18.32 0.33 -29.69
C GLU A 708 -17.35 -0.65 -29.00
N PRO A 709 -16.83 -1.66 -29.71
CA PRO A 709 -15.79 -2.54 -29.17
C PRO A 709 -14.52 -1.75 -28.84
N LEU A 710 -13.74 -2.22 -27.87
CA LEU A 710 -12.42 -1.67 -27.58
C LEU A 710 -11.40 -2.13 -28.63
N ASP A 711 -10.29 -1.41 -28.77
CA ASP A 711 -9.20 -1.83 -29.66
C ASP A 711 -8.45 -3.01 -29.04
N GLU A 712 -8.70 -4.22 -29.55
CA GLU A 712 -8.13 -5.46 -29.01
C GLU A 712 -6.64 -5.63 -29.35
N ASN A 713 -6.03 -4.72 -30.14
CA ASN A 713 -4.60 -4.72 -30.38
C ASN A 713 -3.79 -4.22 -29.18
N GLU A 714 -4.42 -3.45 -28.27
CA GLU A 714 -3.80 -3.01 -27.02
C GLU A 714 -4.10 -4.03 -25.90
N PRO A 715 -3.08 -4.65 -25.27
CA PRO A 715 -3.28 -5.73 -24.31
C PRO A 715 -4.20 -5.37 -23.13
N GLU A 716 -4.12 -4.14 -22.62
CA GLU A 716 -4.99 -3.67 -21.53
C GLU A 716 -6.45 -3.59 -21.99
N LEU A 717 -6.70 -2.95 -23.14
CA LEU A 717 -8.04 -2.82 -23.71
C LEU A 717 -8.62 -4.18 -24.09
N LYS A 718 -7.79 -5.14 -24.51
CA LYS A 718 -8.21 -6.52 -24.72
C LYS A 718 -8.69 -7.16 -23.42
N ARG A 719 -7.94 -7.03 -22.32
CA ARG A 719 -8.36 -7.55 -20.99
C ARG A 719 -9.68 -6.91 -20.54
N LEU A 720 -9.87 -5.62 -20.81
CA LEU A 720 -11.14 -4.93 -20.52
C LEU A 720 -12.29 -5.41 -21.43
N SER A 721 -12.02 -5.65 -22.72
CA SER A 721 -12.96 -6.22 -23.68
C SER A 721 -13.42 -7.60 -23.23
N ASP A 722 -12.48 -8.45 -22.77
CA ASP A 722 -12.76 -9.79 -22.22
C ASP A 722 -13.64 -9.72 -20.95
N ARG A 723 -13.53 -8.64 -20.16
CA ARG A 723 -14.42 -8.34 -19.02
C ARG A 723 -15.79 -7.75 -19.44
N GLY A 724 -16.00 -7.53 -20.73
CA GLY A 724 -17.24 -7.03 -21.33
C GLY A 724 -17.36 -5.51 -21.44
N PHE A 725 -16.25 -4.76 -21.23
CA PHE A 725 -16.25 -3.31 -21.42
C PHE A 725 -16.37 -2.92 -22.88
N ARG A 726 -17.09 -1.81 -23.12
CA ARG A 726 -17.29 -1.18 -24.43
C ARG A 726 -17.20 0.33 -24.29
N LEU A 727 -16.86 1.03 -25.39
CA LEU A 727 -16.92 2.49 -25.44
C LEU A 727 -18.34 2.95 -25.75
N HIS A 728 -18.98 3.58 -24.78
CA HIS A 728 -20.29 4.21 -24.96
C HIS A 728 -20.13 5.70 -25.20
N ARG A 729 -20.82 6.24 -26.20
CA ARG A 729 -20.83 7.69 -26.46
C ARG A 729 -21.76 8.39 -25.46
N PRO A 730 -21.34 9.51 -24.84
CA PRO A 730 -22.21 10.27 -23.96
C PRO A 730 -23.29 10.97 -24.78
N LYS A 731 -24.52 10.98 -24.25
CA LYS A 731 -25.56 11.90 -24.74
C LYS A 731 -25.16 13.33 -24.38
N PRO A 732 -25.61 14.35 -25.12
CA PRO A 732 -25.25 15.75 -24.90
C PRO A 732 -26.00 16.35 -23.69
N VAL A 733 -25.88 15.70 -22.53
CA VAL A 733 -26.48 16.14 -21.27
C VAL A 733 -25.62 17.25 -20.69
N GLN A 734 -26.22 18.42 -20.51
CA GLN A 734 -25.56 19.56 -19.91
C GLN A 734 -25.48 19.42 -18.39
N LYS A 735 -24.30 19.74 -17.86
CA LYS A 735 -24.05 19.85 -16.43
C LYS A 735 -23.46 21.21 -16.14
N ARG A 736 -23.80 21.81 -15.00
CA ARG A 736 -23.05 22.94 -14.46
C ARG A 736 -21.95 22.42 -13.57
N VAL A 737 -20.74 22.87 -13.81
CA VAL A 737 -19.54 22.50 -13.05
C VAL A 737 -19.03 23.74 -12.33
N TYR A 738 -18.78 23.61 -11.04
CA TYR A 738 -18.47 24.68 -10.12
C TYR A 738 -17.21 24.33 -9.33
N ARG A 739 -16.20 25.19 -9.38
CA ARG A 739 -14.95 25.00 -8.63
C ARG A 739 -15.12 25.45 -7.19
N VAL A 740 -14.81 24.58 -6.25
CA VAL A 740 -14.95 24.79 -4.80
C VAL A 740 -13.87 25.75 -4.30
N ASP A 741 -14.28 26.77 -3.55
CA ASP A 741 -13.40 27.73 -2.88
C ASP A 741 -13.32 27.48 -1.36
N ASP A 742 -12.47 28.22 -0.64
CA ASP A 742 -12.29 28.06 0.81
C ASP A 742 -13.56 28.38 1.61
N ALA A 743 -14.39 29.31 1.12
CA ALA A 743 -15.63 29.68 1.79
C ALA A 743 -16.68 28.57 1.64
N ASP A 744 -16.65 27.82 0.54
CA ASP A 744 -17.52 26.65 0.35
C ASP A 744 -17.19 25.50 1.30
N LEU A 745 -15.91 25.25 1.59
CA LEU A 745 -15.51 24.21 2.54
C LEU A 745 -16.06 24.43 3.95
N GLN A 746 -16.29 25.69 4.33
CA GLN A 746 -16.93 26.01 5.61
C GLN A 746 -18.39 25.53 5.67
N LEU A 747 -19.05 25.30 4.53
CA LEU A 747 -20.42 24.81 4.43
C LEU A 747 -20.50 23.28 4.55
N VAL A 748 -19.37 22.60 4.28
CA VAL A 748 -19.20 21.14 4.39
C VAL A 748 -18.14 20.86 5.46
N PRO A 749 -18.46 21.05 6.76
CA PRO A 749 -17.47 21.14 7.83
C PRO A 749 -16.66 19.86 8.07
N THR A 750 -17.19 18.70 7.64
CA THR A 750 -16.47 17.43 7.70
C THR A 750 -15.44 17.29 6.57
N GLY A 751 -15.56 18.05 5.49
CA GLY A 751 -14.85 17.81 4.22
C GLY A 751 -15.39 16.61 3.45
N TRP A 752 -16.57 16.09 3.79
CA TRP A 752 -17.18 14.93 3.16
C TRP A 752 -18.71 15.06 3.06
N PHE A 753 -19.30 14.52 1.99
CA PHE A 753 -20.75 14.52 1.78
C PHE A 753 -21.23 13.25 1.08
N TYR A 754 -22.52 12.94 1.20
CA TYR A 754 -23.15 11.84 0.48
C TYR A 754 -23.70 12.30 -0.86
N ALA A 755 -23.25 11.68 -1.95
CA ALA A 755 -23.84 11.88 -3.27
C ALA A 755 -25.26 11.27 -3.36
N ALA A 756 -26.00 11.61 -4.41
CA ALA A 756 -27.37 11.10 -4.62
C ALA A 756 -27.49 9.57 -4.68
N TRP A 757 -26.41 8.85 -4.95
CA TRP A 757 -26.38 7.39 -4.97
C TRP A 757 -25.80 6.76 -3.69
N GLY A 758 -25.64 7.56 -2.63
CA GLY A 758 -25.21 7.09 -1.30
C GLY A 758 -23.70 6.94 -1.11
N ALA A 759 -22.88 7.17 -2.14
CA ALA A 759 -21.43 7.18 -2.00
C ALA A 759 -20.95 8.38 -1.17
N LEU A 760 -19.96 8.14 -0.31
CA LEU A 760 -19.34 9.17 0.51
C LEU A 760 -18.18 9.81 -0.28
N GLN A 761 -18.28 11.10 -0.58
CA GLN A 761 -17.32 11.82 -1.41
C GLN A 761 -16.52 12.83 -0.57
N PRO A 762 -15.19 12.84 -0.67
CA PRO A 762 -14.37 13.89 -0.08
C PRO A 762 -14.56 15.20 -0.83
N LEU A 763 -14.29 16.33 -0.18
CA LEU A 763 -14.36 17.66 -0.78
C LEU A 763 -13.20 18.52 -0.28
N SER A 764 -12.37 18.97 -1.20
CA SER A 764 -11.20 19.82 -0.99
C SER A 764 -11.30 21.11 -1.80
N GLN A 765 -10.46 22.09 -1.45
CA GLN A 765 -10.36 23.34 -2.19
C GLN A 765 -9.85 23.05 -3.61
N GLY A 766 -10.49 23.65 -4.61
CA GLY A 766 -10.12 23.47 -6.01
C GLY A 766 -10.80 22.29 -6.69
N ASP A 767 -11.45 21.40 -5.95
CA ASP A 767 -12.31 20.35 -6.50
C ASP A 767 -13.47 20.95 -7.29
N TYR A 768 -14.11 20.13 -8.13
CA TYR A 768 -15.28 20.56 -8.88
C TYR A 768 -16.53 19.82 -8.41
N LEU A 769 -17.58 20.56 -8.11
CA LEU A 769 -18.94 20.04 -7.93
C LEU A 769 -19.70 20.15 -9.25
N ALA A 770 -20.45 19.11 -9.60
CA ALA A 770 -21.28 19.08 -10.80
C ALA A 770 -22.77 18.91 -10.45
N MET A 771 -23.62 19.54 -11.26
CA MET A 771 -25.08 19.45 -11.16
C MET A 771 -25.73 19.41 -12.55
N PRO A 772 -26.73 18.53 -12.81
CA PRO A 772 -27.48 18.54 -14.07
C PRO A 772 -28.21 19.87 -14.31
N VAL A 773 -28.33 20.31 -15.57
CA VAL A 773 -29.06 21.56 -15.92
C VAL A 773 -30.57 21.33 -16.00
N ASP A 774 -31.00 20.27 -16.68
CA ASP A 774 -32.42 20.03 -17.05
C ASP A 774 -33.08 18.88 -16.27
N ARG A 775 -32.57 18.56 -15.07
CA ARG A 775 -33.08 17.45 -14.25
C ARG A 775 -33.20 17.86 -12.79
N GLU A 776 -33.77 16.98 -11.98
CA GLU A 776 -33.74 17.14 -10.53
C GLU A 776 -32.31 17.41 -10.06
N PRO A 777 -32.10 18.45 -9.23
CA PRO A 777 -30.78 18.85 -8.84
C PRO A 777 -30.15 17.77 -7.95
N GLU A 778 -29.03 17.24 -8.43
CA GLU A 778 -28.10 16.44 -7.63
C GLU A 778 -26.73 17.12 -7.68
N VAL A 779 -26.02 17.15 -6.56
CA VAL A 779 -24.64 17.64 -6.45
C VAL A 779 -23.70 16.46 -6.25
N TYR A 780 -22.60 16.41 -6.98
CA TYR A 780 -21.57 15.38 -6.78
C TYR A 780 -20.19 15.89 -7.17
N LEU A 781 -19.17 15.25 -6.60
CA LEU A 781 -17.77 15.53 -6.90
C LEU A 781 -17.44 15.07 -8.33
N MET A 782 -16.78 15.94 -9.08
CA MET A 782 -16.23 15.67 -10.40
C MET A 782 -14.72 15.92 -10.34
N PRO A 783 -13.88 14.87 -10.38
CA PRO A 783 -12.42 15.04 -10.40
C PRO A 783 -11.98 15.94 -11.56
N ALA A 784 -10.89 16.69 -11.37
CA ALA A 784 -10.38 17.61 -12.38
C ALA A 784 -9.96 16.88 -13.67
N GLU A 785 -9.44 15.66 -13.52
CA GLU A 785 -9.03 14.74 -14.58
C GLU A 785 -10.25 14.36 -15.44
N VAL A 786 -11.39 14.14 -14.81
CA VAL A 786 -12.65 13.82 -15.48
C VAL A 786 -13.18 15.01 -16.27
N LEU A 787 -12.89 16.25 -15.84
CA LEU A 787 -13.30 17.47 -16.54
C LEU A 787 -12.64 17.58 -17.93
N SER A 788 -11.46 16.98 -18.14
CA SER A 788 -10.81 16.88 -19.46
C SER A 788 -11.63 16.09 -20.50
N CYS A 789 -12.65 15.35 -20.06
CA CYS A 789 -13.60 14.66 -20.92
C CYS A 789 -14.81 15.50 -21.30
N TYR A 790 -14.91 16.74 -20.81
CA TYR A 790 -16.01 17.66 -21.06
C TYR A 790 -15.55 18.84 -21.91
N THR A 791 -16.43 19.32 -22.78
CA THR A 791 -16.33 20.65 -23.35
C THR A 791 -16.98 21.64 -22.39
N VAL A 792 -16.19 22.57 -21.86
CA VAL A 792 -16.66 23.62 -20.94
C VAL A 792 -16.94 24.88 -21.76
N GLY A 793 -18.19 25.31 -21.77
CA GLY A 793 -18.66 26.51 -22.45
C GLY A 793 -18.56 27.78 -21.63
#